data_AF-A0A4U7B7B3-F1
#
_entry.id   AF-A0A4U7B7B3-F1
#
_cell.length_a   1.000
_cell.length_b   1.000
_cell.length_c   1.000
_cell.angle_alpha   90.00
_cell.angle_beta   90.00
_cell.angle_gamma   90.00
#
_symmetry.space_group_name_H-M   'P 1'
#
loop_
_entity.id
_entity.type
_entity.pdbx_description
1 polymer ?
#
loop_
_entity_poly.entity_id
_entity_poly.type
_entity_poly.pdbx_seq_one_letter_code
_entity_poly.pdbx_strand_id
1 'polypeptide(L)'
;MQQQQRNPRKGQPQRTSIFDQEVKKQHVKRNSVLSSLKSTQILSHKQALPTELISVIIDYLPPAEQIRCAQISRKFKELVYDDARWVQQLRAIGVWNENEAQKRYEEATRRKLDAQHGGSVDHSQRLGQDRSGSINGPADGHGRQPSVTLFDMDTEGQRNARTRANSHRKRPSLADGFDDLTLSSSTAAGQIQGSNSKAVNVLQSAKSVRGQARQQYGEIHGALDPFYVDITKPNDSVDPMVFRVFSAPQQQAQVLSNLEKFSHVDIGQHHQERIEKLKYMTELFQNRMTNEFQQAYEDHDTGKMRNSVSVLAILDGGRSAVNAFVDNHPLVVGTMRLANAQDCIEGVAFGHVDLSPSQRLFQRLALTFSEQASLIDQIFPPSLDVLTPFLERVNASVIQPFVDAVFQLTRDRGSETYLKAVPGVFEQCMRFSISMQPTKASPPTFQQTASDILLQTFEPHIKSYLSEEATTFDRKASEEVSNWERDLSEQESRAETFFMSGINRQAAKRDFLSSFKKVVMMPVNAVTSFPLPGASRQSQLTPSASADTSHSPRPATPVLTSNSPFTPNSSTTPTTEPPQTELAAKAALMTSRLENIKSLFSIEVALNIVHHAKSSIERIAVLARHSSRFKPAASNQCESIFISLLTILGDQHIKTGFDKAVTHLGAYNPRELRTSHPDQESTGGVEPLVTFLELVNVGDLIQQMVDVFYVQELVGPGLTDRDDFLNPAGKEKKRFEQMLDERVAAGLSKGIDVLMDEVEWVCATTQQGTDFNPGAGTGGDAAMAGVFDIGPTRTAREVVRLVESHTGMLVGSTEKTMLDVFYQEVGLRLFGAICKHVKRQRISVDGAIKLISDINLYASFIASLKQKPLVPYFTALRELSQIYLVDCTPNMNATSKSKRNARAKELATIIADNERYKGIFGAEEVLEFAERRADWYAVRADVEKGLYGMGCVMM
;
A
#
# COMPACT_ATOMS: atom_id res chain seq x y z
N MET A 1 -5.15 44.59 24.53
CA MET A 1 -5.10 45.40 23.30
C MET A 1 -6.34 45.11 22.46
N GLN A 2 -6.86 46.15 21.84
CA GLN A 2 -8.10 46.23 21.04
C GLN A 2 -8.08 45.39 19.76
N GLN A 3 -9.31 45.01 19.34
CA GLN A 3 -9.89 44.94 17.97
C GLN A 3 -9.06 44.26 16.86
N GLN A 4 -9.59 43.51 15.90
CA GLN A 4 -10.89 43.29 15.23
C GLN A 4 -10.61 42.03 14.34
N GLN A 5 -11.50 41.16 13.90
CA GLN A 5 -12.91 41.27 13.57
C GLN A 5 -13.47 39.82 13.56
N ARG A 6 -14.60 39.62 14.23
CA ARG A 6 -15.29 38.35 14.43
C ARG A 6 -16.34 38.14 13.33
N ASN A 7 -16.20 37.04 12.60
CA ASN A 7 -17.20 36.05 12.15
C ASN A 7 -18.50 35.99 13.04
N PRO A 8 -19.49 35.10 12.77
CA PRO A 8 -20.37 34.82 11.62
C PRO A 8 -21.84 34.59 12.15
N ARG A 9 -22.64 33.69 11.53
CA ARG A 9 -23.81 32.91 12.06
C ARG A 9 -25.20 33.28 11.50
N LYS A 10 -25.96 32.33 10.94
CA LYS A 10 -26.68 31.16 11.55
C LYS A 10 -27.80 31.60 12.51
N GLY A 11 -29.01 31.11 12.24
CA GLY A 11 -30.00 30.83 13.29
C GLY A 11 -31.47 31.05 12.87
N GLN A 12 -32.23 29.95 12.82
CA GLN A 12 -33.70 29.83 12.95
C GLN A 12 -34.26 30.61 14.19
N PRO A 13 -35.59 30.67 14.53
CA PRO A 13 -36.73 29.83 14.14
C PRO A 13 -38.15 30.50 14.05
N GLN A 14 -39.12 29.67 13.62
CA GLN A 14 -40.55 29.55 13.97
C GLN A 14 -41.43 30.72 14.49
N ARG A 15 -42.62 30.77 13.85
CA ARG A 15 -44.01 30.82 14.38
C ARG A 15 -44.74 32.17 14.52
N THR A 16 -46.01 32.07 14.14
CA THR A 16 -47.22 32.88 14.45
C THR A 16 -47.69 33.94 13.46
N SER A 17 -49.02 33.98 13.41
CA SER A 17 -49.96 34.57 12.47
C SER A 17 -50.48 35.92 13.01
N ILE A 18 -51.34 36.56 12.20
CA ILE A 18 -52.42 37.50 12.56
C ILE A 18 -52.11 39.00 12.31
N PHE A 19 -52.72 39.49 11.22
CA PHE A 19 -53.35 40.80 10.98
C PHE A 19 -52.68 42.14 11.36
N ASP A 20 -52.84 43.08 10.42
CA ASP A 20 -52.88 44.56 10.57
C ASP A 20 -51.57 45.31 10.87
N GLN A 21 -51.11 46.18 9.94
CA GLN A 21 -51.54 47.59 9.86
C GLN A 21 -50.69 48.45 8.87
N GLU A 22 -51.40 49.23 8.06
CA GLU A 22 -51.21 50.66 7.70
C GLU A 22 -49.80 51.24 7.46
N VAL A 23 -49.47 51.75 6.26
CA VAL A 23 -49.88 53.05 5.65
C VAL A 23 -49.34 54.29 6.38
N LYS A 24 -48.47 55.05 5.68
CA LYS A 24 -48.45 56.53 5.51
C LYS A 24 -47.16 56.93 4.77
N LYS A 25 -47.05 57.98 3.97
CA LYS A 25 -47.90 58.88 3.16
C LYS A 25 -46.97 60.03 2.73
N GLN A 26 -47.27 60.68 1.60
CA GLN A 26 -47.28 62.15 1.33
C GLN A 26 -47.10 62.35 -0.20
N HIS A 27 -47.70 63.31 -0.91
CA HIS A 27 -48.44 64.53 -0.56
C HIS A 27 -49.39 64.90 -1.72
N VAL A 28 -50.51 65.57 -1.39
CA VAL A 28 -51.59 66.03 -2.31
C VAL A 28 -51.41 67.52 -2.68
N LYS A 29 -51.85 67.93 -3.88
CA LYS A 29 -52.40 69.28 -4.14
C LYS A 29 -53.84 69.19 -4.68
N ARG A 30 -54.71 70.05 -4.13
CA ARG A 30 -56.19 70.10 -4.21
C ARG A 30 -56.70 71.00 -5.35
N ASN A 31 -57.86 70.62 -5.91
CA ASN A 31 -59.08 71.40 -6.24
C ASN A 31 -59.90 70.55 -7.25
N SER A 32 -61.21 70.30 -7.17
CA SER A 32 -62.30 70.98 -6.49
C SER A 32 -63.41 69.98 -6.08
N VAL A 33 -64.18 70.37 -5.08
CA VAL A 33 -65.11 69.60 -4.24
C VAL A 33 -66.38 69.08 -4.97
N LEU A 34 -66.46 69.22 -6.30
CA LEU A 34 -67.62 68.80 -7.10
C LEU A 34 -67.48 67.41 -7.74
N SER A 35 -66.27 66.81 -7.76
CA SER A 35 -66.09 65.42 -8.24
C SER A 35 -66.60 64.38 -7.24
N SER A 36 -66.67 64.71 -5.94
CA SER A 36 -67.09 63.80 -4.88
C SER A 36 -68.60 63.52 -4.84
N LEU A 37 -69.42 64.28 -5.59
CA LEU A 37 -70.87 64.05 -5.71
C LEU A 37 -71.26 63.30 -7.00
N LYS A 38 -70.35 63.14 -7.97
CA LYS A 38 -70.54 62.21 -9.10
C LYS A 38 -70.20 60.76 -8.74
N SER A 39 -69.43 60.56 -7.68
CA SER A 39 -69.06 59.24 -7.13
C SER A 39 -70.14 58.58 -6.26
N THR A 40 -71.31 59.21 -6.09
CA THR A 40 -72.44 58.66 -5.31
C THR A 40 -73.69 58.33 -6.15
N GLN A 41 -73.57 58.27 -7.48
CA GLN A 41 -74.54 57.52 -8.30
C GLN A 41 -74.05 56.09 -8.47
N ILE A 42 -74.61 55.22 -7.63
CA ILE A 42 -74.53 53.77 -7.72
C ILE A 42 -75.12 53.34 -9.07
N LEU A 43 -74.25 53.14 -10.06
CA LEU A 43 -74.50 52.29 -11.22
C LEU A 43 -73.52 51.11 -11.12
N SER A 44 -73.97 50.09 -10.38
CA SER A 44 -73.63 48.66 -10.49
C SER A 44 -72.46 48.27 -11.41
N HIS A 45 -71.22 48.64 -11.06
CA HIS A 45 -70.04 48.00 -11.64
C HIS A 45 -69.85 46.63 -10.97
N LYS A 46 -70.24 45.58 -11.69
CA LYS A 46 -69.91 44.17 -11.44
C LYS A 46 -68.46 44.10 -10.95
N GLN A 47 -68.21 43.55 -9.76
CA GLN A 47 -66.86 43.24 -9.28
C GLN A 47 -66.22 42.26 -10.28
N ALA A 48 -65.49 42.77 -11.26
CA ALA A 48 -64.76 41.97 -12.22
C ALA A 48 -63.39 41.68 -11.61
N LEU A 49 -63.10 40.40 -11.36
CA LEU A 49 -61.76 39.95 -11.00
C LEU A 49 -60.75 40.48 -12.04
N PRO A 50 -59.56 40.96 -11.62
CA PRO A 50 -58.47 41.28 -12.53
C PRO A 50 -58.21 40.14 -13.53
N THR A 51 -57.96 40.49 -14.79
CA THR A 51 -57.76 39.51 -15.88
C THR A 51 -56.64 38.52 -15.57
N GLU A 52 -55.59 38.95 -14.86
CA GLU A 52 -54.51 38.07 -14.39
C GLU A 52 -54.95 37.05 -13.34
N LEU A 53 -55.87 37.40 -12.44
CA LEU A 53 -56.41 36.44 -11.48
C LEU A 53 -57.34 35.45 -12.17
N ILE A 54 -58.13 35.91 -13.14
CA ILE A 54 -58.96 35.03 -13.97
C ILE A 54 -58.08 34.08 -14.80
N SER A 55 -56.97 34.58 -15.34
CA SER A 55 -56.02 33.80 -16.12
C SER A 55 -55.41 32.68 -15.25
N VAL A 56 -55.01 32.97 -14.02
CA VAL A 56 -54.50 31.97 -13.06
C VAL A 56 -55.59 30.98 -12.64
N ILE A 57 -56.82 31.43 -12.40
CA ILE A 57 -57.94 30.55 -12.04
C ILE A 57 -58.24 29.54 -13.17
N ILE A 58 -58.12 29.96 -14.43
CA ILE A 58 -58.33 29.09 -15.59
C ILE A 58 -57.27 27.98 -15.67
N ASP A 59 -56.04 28.23 -15.19
CA ASP A 59 -54.97 27.21 -15.18
C ASP A 59 -55.25 26.05 -14.22
N TYR A 60 -56.09 26.28 -13.19
CA TYR A 60 -56.51 25.23 -12.25
C TYR A 60 -57.75 24.45 -12.71
N LEU A 61 -58.38 24.82 -13.83
CA LEU A 61 -59.53 24.11 -14.37
C LEU A 61 -59.10 22.90 -15.22
N PRO A 62 -59.83 21.77 -15.17
CA PRO A 62 -59.61 20.65 -16.08
C PRO A 62 -59.76 21.08 -17.54
N PRO A 63 -59.02 20.46 -18.50
CA PRO A 63 -59.05 20.82 -19.92
C PRO A 63 -60.47 20.86 -20.54
N ALA A 64 -61.36 19.96 -20.11
CA ALA A 64 -62.76 19.95 -20.55
C ALA A 64 -63.54 21.19 -20.07
N GLU A 65 -63.28 21.66 -18.84
CA GLU A 65 -63.90 22.86 -18.28
C GLU A 65 -63.32 24.14 -18.89
N GLN A 66 -62.03 24.15 -19.22
CA GLN A 66 -61.39 25.27 -19.94
C GLN A 66 -62.11 25.52 -21.27
N ILE A 67 -62.41 24.47 -22.04
CA ILE A 67 -63.13 24.58 -23.32
C ILE A 67 -64.58 25.07 -23.10
N ARG A 68 -65.25 24.65 -22.02
CA ARG A 68 -66.58 25.18 -21.65
C ARG A 68 -66.52 26.67 -21.29
N CYS A 69 -65.51 27.11 -20.53
CA CYS A 69 -65.30 28.52 -20.22
C CYS A 69 -65.12 29.40 -21.46
N ALA A 70 -64.45 28.88 -22.50
CA ALA A 70 -64.26 29.58 -23.78
C ALA A 70 -65.57 29.88 -24.53
N GLN A 71 -66.66 29.15 -24.24
CA GLN A 71 -67.96 29.33 -24.90
C GLN A 71 -68.78 30.47 -24.28
N ILE A 72 -68.40 30.97 -23.10
CA ILE A 72 -69.19 31.93 -22.32
C ILE A 72 -69.03 33.37 -22.84
N SER A 73 -67.85 33.76 -23.33
CA SER A 73 -67.56 35.12 -23.80
C SER A 73 -66.33 35.19 -24.68
N ARG A 74 -66.25 36.17 -25.60
CA ARG A 74 -65.07 36.39 -26.47
C ARG A 74 -63.78 36.59 -25.68
N LYS A 75 -63.82 37.31 -24.55
CA LYS A 75 -62.64 37.52 -23.70
C LYS A 75 -62.16 36.24 -23.03
N PHE A 76 -63.09 35.38 -22.59
CA PHE A 76 -62.75 34.06 -22.06
C PHE A 76 -62.22 33.14 -23.16
N LYS A 77 -62.74 33.25 -24.39
CA LYS A 77 -62.22 32.54 -25.56
C LYS A 77 -60.77 32.90 -25.86
N GLU A 78 -60.42 34.18 -25.85
CA GLU A 78 -59.04 34.65 -26.04
C GLU A 78 -58.09 34.15 -24.93
N LEU A 79 -58.52 34.19 -23.67
CA LEU A 79 -57.73 33.71 -22.53
C LEU A 79 -57.49 32.19 -22.54
N VAL A 80 -58.49 31.39 -22.91
CA VAL A 80 -58.38 29.92 -22.99
C VAL A 80 -57.61 29.46 -24.23
N TYR A 81 -57.71 30.20 -25.34
CA TYR A 81 -57.06 29.83 -26.60
C TYR A 81 -55.59 30.27 -26.66
N ASP A 82 -55.09 30.91 -25.61
CA ASP A 82 -53.68 31.22 -25.48
C ASP A 82 -52.83 29.94 -25.60
N ASP A 83 -51.94 29.94 -26.60
CA ASP A 83 -51.11 28.79 -26.98
C ASP A 83 -50.18 28.39 -25.82
N ALA A 84 -49.76 29.35 -24.98
CA ALA A 84 -48.88 29.10 -23.84
C ALA A 84 -49.41 28.05 -22.86
N ARG A 85 -50.73 28.02 -22.62
CA ARG A 85 -51.38 27.06 -21.71
C ARG A 85 -51.35 25.63 -22.25
N TRP A 86 -51.65 25.48 -23.54
CA TRP A 86 -51.64 24.18 -24.20
C TRP A 86 -50.20 23.68 -24.41
N VAL A 87 -49.23 24.58 -24.59
CA VAL A 87 -47.80 24.24 -24.57
C VAL A 87 -47.39 23.70 -23.19
N GLN A 88 -47.84 24.31 -22.09
CA GLN A 88 -47.56 23.80 -20.74
C GLN A 88 -48.13 22.38 -20.53
N GLN A 89 -49.34 22.11 -21.03
CA GLN A 89 -49.95 20.77 -20.97
C GLN A 89 -49.20 19.76 -21.86
N LEU A 90 -48.81 20.12 -23.07
CA LEU A 90 -48.00 19.25 -23.94
C LEU A 90 -46.58 19.01 -23.39
N ARG A 91 -46.02 19.98 -22.66
CA ARG A 91 -44.77 19.81 -21.91
C ARG A 91 -44.94 18.83 -20.75
N ALA A 92 -46.07 18.87 -20.04
CA ALA A 92 -46.39 17.90 -18.98
C ALA A 92 -46.54 16.46 -19.50
N ILE A 93 -47.00 16.27 -20.74
CA ILE A 93 -47.06 14.95 -21.42
C ILE A 93 -45.67 14.52 -21.96
N GLY A 94 -44.71 15.45 -22.05
CA GLY A 94 -43.34 15.18 -22.53
C GLY A 94 -43.18 15.15 -24.06
N VAL A 95 -44.11 15.77 -24.79
CA VAL A 95 -44.18 15.71 -26.27
C VAL A 95 -43.74 17.03 -26.94
N TRP A 96 -43.61 18.11 -26.17
CA TRP A 96 -43.23 19.42 -26.69
C TRP A 96 -41.71 19.65 -26.69
N ASN A 97 -41.13 19.93 -27.86
CA ASN A 97 -39.73 20.31 -28.03
C ASN A 97 -39.61 21.75 -28.54
N GLU A 98 -39.02 22.64 -27.73
CA GLU A 98 -38.91 24.08 -28.03
C GLU A 98 -38.08 24.36 -29.29
N ASN A 99 -37.00 23.59 -29.51
CA ASN A 99 -36.11 23.75 -30.65
C ASN A 99 -36.78 23.34 -31.96
N GLU A 100 -37.61 22.30 -31.91
CA GLU A 100 -38.39 21.84 -33.05
C GLU A 100 -39.55 22.79 -33.37
N ALA A 101 -40.22 23.30 -32.35
CA ALA A 101 -41.27 24.31 -32.47
C ALA A 101 -40.73 25.61 -33.08
N GLN A 102 -39.56 26.07 -32.64
CA GLN A 102 -38.92 27.29 -33.14
C GLN A 102 -38.50 27.14 -34.60
N LYS A 103 -37.81 26.05 -34.97
CA LYS A 103 -37.42 25.78 -36.36
C LYS A 103 -38.64 25.72 -37.30
N ARG A 104 -39.72 25.07 -36.87
CA ARG A 104 -40.94 24.99 -37.70
C ARG A 104 -41.70 26.30 -37.78
N TYR A 105 -41.69 27.10 -36.71
CA TYR A 105 -42.24 28.44 -36.71
C TYR A 105 -41.46 29.37 -37.66
N GLU A 106 -40.12 29.31 -37.62
CA GLU A 106 -39.23 30.01 -38.55
C GLU A 106 -39.46 29.56 -40.00
N GLU A 107 -39.64 28.26 -40.25
CA GLU A 107 -39.93 27.72 -41.59
C GLU A 107 -41.33 28.13 -42.10
N ALA A 108 -42.34 28.16 -41.22
CA ALA A 108 -43.70 28.60 -41.56
C ALA A 108 -43.78 30.12 -41.80
N THR A 109 -43.06 30.93 -41.03
CA THR A 109 -42.95 32.38 -41.24
C THR A 109 -42.15 32.70 -42.50
N ARG A 110 -41.06 31.96 -42.77
CA ARG A 110 -40.30 32.07 -44.03
C ARG A 110 -41.17 31.72 -45.24
N ARG A 111 -41.93 30.62 -45.20
CA ARG A 111 -42.90 30.27 -46.26
C ARG A 111 -43.97 31.34 -46.47
N LYS A 112 -44.45 31.99 -45.40
CA LYS A 112 -45.41 33.11 -45.52
C LYS A 112 -44.77 34.34 -46.17
N LEU A 113 -43.52 34.67 -45.81
CA LEU A 113 -42.76 35.77 -46.42
C LEU A 113 -42.44 35.51 -47.90
N ASP A 114 -42.07 34.27 -48.25
CA ASP A 114 -41.80 33.84 -49.63
C ASP A 114 -43.09 33.89 -50.50
N ALA A 115 -44.24 33.50 -49.94
CA ALA A 115 -45.54 33.62 -50.61
C ALA A 115 -45.99 35.08 -50.79
N GLN A 116 -45.61 35.97 -49.88
CA GLN A 116 -45.90 37.40 -49.97
C GLN A 116 -44.96 38.14 -50.94
N HIS A 117 -43.69 37.72 -51.04
CA HIS A 117 -42.72 38.23 -52.02
C HIS A 117 -42.97 37.70 -53.44
N GLY A 118 -43.42 36.45 -53.59
CA GLY A 118 -43.85 35.89 -54.88
C GLY A 118 -45.07 36.60 -55.48
N GLY A 119 -45.90 37.26 -54.65
CA GLY A 119 -47.03 38.09 -55.10
C GLY A 119 -46.65 39.49 -55.60
N SER A 120 -45.41 39.93 -55.42
CA SER A 120 -44.93 41.28 -55.82
C SER A 120 -44.20 41.29 -57.17
N VAL A 121 -43.78 40.11 -57.67
CA VAL A 121 -43.05 39.98 -58.94
C VAL A 121 -44.00 39.85 -60.16
N ASP A 122 -45.27 39.55 -59.94
CA ASP A 122 -46.27 39.41 -61.02
C ASP A 122 -47.14 40.68 -61.24
N HIS A 123 -46.85 41.77 -60.51
CA HIS A 123 -47.61 43.03 -60.60
C HIS A 123 -46.86 44.18 -61.29
N SER A 124 -45.63 43.94 -61.78
CA SER A 124 -44.76 44.97 -62.40
C SER A 124 -44.43 44.72 -63.88
N GLN A 125 -45.26 43.95 -64.61
CA GLN A 125 -45.10 43.71 -66.06
C GLN A 125 -46.37 43.91 -66.92
N ARG A 126 -47.42 44.59 -66.41
CA ARG A 126 -48.66 44.81 -67.20
C ARG A 126 -49.28 46.20 -67.09
N LEU A 127 -48.48 47.27 -67.16
CA LEU A 127 -49.01 48.62 -67.38
C LEU A 127 -48.10 49.42 -68.33
N GLY A 128 -48.52 49.46 -69.59
CA GLY A 128 -47.98 50.32 -70.63
C GLY A 128 -48.39 49.79 -72.00
N GLN A 129 -49.63 50.08 -72.44
CA GLN A 129 -49.94 50.63 -73.78
C GLN A 129 -51.47 50.65 -74.09
N ASP A 130 -51.97 51.87 -74.34
CA ASP A 130 -53.06 52.31 -75.22
C ASP A 130 -54.59 52.17 -74.90
N ARG A 131 -55.16 53.35 -74.57
CA ARG A 131 -56.26 54.11 -75.23
C ARG A 131 -57.64 53.49 -75.54
N SER A 132 -58.65 54.13 -74.92
CA SER A 132 -59.83 54.81 -75.52
C SER A 132 -61.15 54.05 -75.78
N GLY A 133 -62.23 54.51 -75.14
CA GLY A 133 -63.54 54.75 -75.81
C GLY A 133 -64.84 54.26 -75.14
N SER A 134 -65.69 55.22 -74.70
CA SER A 134 -67.18 55.24 -74.66
C SER A 134 -68.01 54.21 -73.87
N ILE A 135 -69.26 54.41 -73.41
CA ILE A 135 -70.18 55.52 -73.03
C ILE A 135 -71.39 54.83 -72.33
N ASN A 136 -71.92 55.42 -71.24
CA ASN A 136 -73.25 55.36 -70.59
C ASN A 136 -73.95 54.07 -70.04
N GLY A 137 -74.00 53.99 -68.68
CA GLY A 137 -75.17 53.94 -67.75
C GLY A 137 -76.17 52.74 -67.70
N PRO A 138 -76.95 52.51 -66.60
CA PRO A 138 -77.03 53.21 -65.30
C PRO A 138 -77.03 52.30 -64.03
N ALA A 139 -77.20 52.95 -62.87
CA ALA A 139 -77.23 52.44 -61.50
C ALA A 139 -78.45 51.56 -61.14
N ASP A 140 -78.30 50.64 -60.16
CA ASP A 140 -79.08 50.67 -58.90
C ASP A 140 -78.62 49.60 -57.87
N GLY A 141 -78.85 49.85 -56.58
CA GLY A 141 -78.98 48.80 -55.55
C GLY A 141 -77.87 48.63 -54.51
N HIS A 142 -77.91 49.45 -53.45
CA HIS A 142 -77.19 49.22 -52.20
C HIS A 142 -77.58 47.89 -51.52
N GLY A 143 -76.62 46.96 -51.38
CA GLY A 143 -76.73 45.73 -50.59
C GLY A 143 -75.59 45.62 -49.57
N ARG A 144 -75.97 45.56 -48.29
CA ARG A 144 -75.12 45.39 -47.09
C ARG A 144 -74.00 44.36 -47.23
N GLN A 145 -72.78 44.76 -46.87
CA GLN A 145 -71.69 43.84 -46.51
C GLN A 145 -71.93 43.19 -45.13
N PRO A 146 -71.67 41.88 -44.97
CA PRO A 146 -71.27 41.33 -43.69
C PRO A 146 -69.73 41.32 -43.57
N SER A 147 -69.24 41.87 -42.47
CA SER A 147 -67.84 41.88 -42.06
C SER A 147 -67.36 40.46 -41.72
N VAL A 148 -66.48 39.90 -42.54
CA VAL A 148 -65.72 38.68 -42.20
C VAL A 148 -64.47 39.10 -41.42
N THR A 149 -64.37 38.66 -40.16
CA THR A 149 -63.20 38.92 -39.33
C THR A 149 -62.07 37.94 -39.64
N LEU A 150 -60.84 38.45 -39.55
CA LEU A 150 -59.49 37.91 -39.77
C LEU A 150 -59.19 36.44 -39.36
N PHE A 151 -60.10 35.74 -38.68
CA PHE A 151 -59.88 34.39 -38.13
C PHE A 151 -60.51 33.25 -38.94
N ASP A 152 -61.37 33.53 -39.92
CA ASP A 152 -62.01 32.50 -40.77
C ASP A 152 -61.24 32.19 -42.06
N MET A 153 -60.09 32.82 -42.31
CA MET A 153 -59.37 32.70 -43.58
C MET A 153 -58.43 31.48 -43.67
N ASP A 154 -57.97 30.94 -42.53
CA ASP A 154 -56.97 29.86 -42.50
C ASP A 154 -57.61 28.44 -42.57
N THR A 155 -58.84 28.26 -42.10
CA THR A 155 -59.53 26.95 -42.10
C THR A 155 -60.06 26.55 -43.48
N GLU A 156 -60.45 27.52 -44.31
CA GLU A 156 -61.00 27.27 -45.64
C GLU A 156 -59.90 27.08 -46.71
N GLY A 157 -58.73 27.70 -46.52
CA GLY A 157 -57.57 27.53 -47.40
C GLY A 157 -57.01 26.09 -47.42
N GLN A 158 -57.08 25.38 -46.29
CA GLN A 158 -56.55 24.01 -46.18
C GLN A 158 -57.51 22.94 -46.73
N ARG A 159 -58.83 23.22 -46.75
CA ARG A 159 -59.84 22.38 -47.40
C ARG A 159 -59.77 22.50 -48.93
N ASN A 160 -59.55 23.70 -49.46
CA ASN A 160 -59.41 23.95 -50.89
C ASN A 160 -58.05 23.49 -51.47
N ALA A 161 -56.98 23.49 -50.68
CA ALA A 161 -55.69 22.95 -51.11
C ALA A 161 -55.70 21.42 -51.27
N ARG A 162 -56.45 20.70 -50.42
CA ARG A 162 -56.63 19.23 -50.54
C ARG A 162 -57.48 18.83 -51.74
N THR A 163 -58.42 19.67 -52.18
CA THR A 163 -59.25 19.42 -53.38
C THR A 163 -58.51 19.77 -54.68
N ARG A 164 -57.53 20.69 -54.66
CA ARG A 164 -56.71 21.06 -55.83
C ARG A 164 -55.48 20.18 -56.07
N ALA A 165 -54.99 19.46 -55.05
CA ALA A 165 -53.82 18.59 -55.20
C ALA A 165 -54.13 17.25 -55.89
N ASN A 166 -55.41 16.88 -56.08
CA ASN A 166 -55.81 15.62 -56.71
C ASN A 166 -56.40 15.77 -58.13
N SER A 167 -56.30 16.95 -58.75
CA SER A 167 -56.86 17.19 -60.08
C SER A 167 -55.78 17.56 -61.11
N HIS A 168 -54.81 16.68 -61.39
CA HIS A 168 -54.07 16.67 -62.67
C HIS A 168 -53.33 15.34 -62.93
N ARG A 169 -54.06 14.34 -63.46
CA ARG A 169 -53.68 13.14 -64.28
C ARG A 169 -54.80 12.10 -64.07
N LYS A 170 -55.59 11.59 -65.01
CA LYS A 170 -55.60 11.50 -66.48
C LYS A 170 -57.07 11.53 -66.96
N ARG A 171 -57.29 11.91 -68.21
CA ARG A 171 -58.59 11.88 -68.93
C ARG A 171 -59.15 10.44 -69.06
N PRO A 172 -60.49 10.26 -69.14
CA PRO A 172 -61.12 8.97 -69.44
C PRO A 172 -61.30 8.77 -70.96
N SER A 173 -61.13 7.53 -71.43
CA SER A 173 -61.56 7.08 -72.75
C SER A 173 -62.87 6.31 -72.64
N LEU A 174 -63.80 6.62 -73.53
CA LEU A 174 -65.10 5.97 -73.72
C LEU A 174 -64.93 4.52 -74.23
N ALA A 175 -65.58 3.54 -73.56
CA ALA A 175 -66.32 2.42 -74.14
C ALA A 175 -66.56 1.32 -73.08
N ASP A 176 -67.76 0.72 -73.15
CA ASP A 176 -68.23 -0.52 -72.51
C ASP A 176 -68.31 -0.57 -70.97
N GLY A 177 -69.38 -1.03 -70.34
CA GLY A 177 -70.50 -1.82 -70.83
C GLY A 177 -70.76 -2.97 -69.84
N PHE A 178 -71.94 -2.94 -69.21
CA PHE A 178 -72.60 -4.04 -68.48
C PHE A 178 -72.15 -4.43 -67.05
N ASP A 179 -73.17 -4.47 -66.17
CA ASP A 179 -73.38 -5.29 -64.96
C ASP A 179 -72.49 -5.05 -63.70
N ASP A 180 -72.98 -5.07 -62.45
CA ASP A 180 -74.30 -5.40 -61.89
C ASP A 180 -74.42 -4.76 -60.47
N LEU A 181 -75.64 -4.45 -60.07
CA LEU A 181 -76.01 -4.00 -58.72
C LEU A 181 -75.95 -5.19 -57.75
N THR A 182 -74.99 -5.20 -56.81
CA THR A 182 -75.12 -5.99 -55.59
C THR A 182 -74.98 -5.14 -54.34
N LEU A 183 -76.12 -4.94 -53.68
CA LEU A 183 -76.25 -4.42 -52.32
C LEU A 183 -75.36 -5.23 -51.37
N SER A 184 -74.32 -4.60 -50.84
CA SER A 184 -73.52 -5.14 -49.72
C SER A 184 -73.90 -4.41 -48.43
N SER A 185 -74.69 -5.10 -47.62
CA SER A 185 -74.85 -4.81 -46.19
C SER A 185 -73.55 -5.18 -45.46
N SER A 186 -72.94 -4.23 -44.74
CA SER A 186 -72.00 -4.55 -43.65
C SER A 186 -71.64 -3.32 -42.81
N THR A 187 -72.27 -3.30 -41.63
CA THR A 187 -71.68 -3.02 -40.30
C THR A 187 -70.82 -1.76 -40.08
N ALA A 188 -71.38 -0.88 -39.24
CA ALA A 188 -70.73 0.19 -38.48
C ALA A 188 -69.56 -0.25 -37.56
N ALA A 189 -69.07 -1.48 -37.67
CA ALA A 189 -67.93 -2.00 -36.90
C ALA A 189 -66.57 -1.60 -37.49
N GLY A 190 -66.48 -1.36 -38.81
CA GLY A 190 -65.21 -1.01 -39.48
C GLY A 190 -64.69 0.40 -39.21
N GLN A 191 -65.56 1.36 -38.85
CA GLN A 191 -65.14 2.73 -38.54
C GLN A 191 -64.61 2.92 -37.12
N ILE A 192 -64.92 2.00 -36.19
CA ILE A 192 -64.49 2.09 -34.78
C ILE A 192 -63.04 1.61 -34.61
N GLN A 193 -62.61 0.60 -35.37
CA GLN A 193 -61.21 0.10 -35.32
C GLN A 193 -60.19 1.13 -35.85
N GLY A 194 -60.54 1.92 -36.88
CA GLY A 194 -59.65 2.93 -37.45
C GLY A 194 -59.34 4.10 -36.50
N SER A 195 -60.30 4.51 -35.67
CA SER A 195 -60.11 5.59 -34.68
C SER A 195 -59.27 5.15 -33.49
N ASN A 196 -59.48 3.93 -33.01
CA ASN A 196 -58.80 3.40 -31.82
C ASN A 196 -57.32 3.07 -32.08
N SER A 197 -56.93 2.71 -33.31
CA SER A 197 -55.51 2.50 -33.66
C SER A 197 -54.63 3.74 -33.48
N LYS A 198 -55.23 4.95 -33.49
CA LYS A 198 -54.49 6.19 -33.30
C LYS A 198 -53.89 6.29 -31.90
N ALA A 199 -54.57 5.80 -30.86
CA ALA A 199 -54.13 5.88 -29.47
C ALA A 199 -52.73 5.28 -29.22
N VAL A 200 -52.32 4.33 -30.05
CA VAL A 200 -51.01 3.66 -30.00
C VAL A 200 -49.86 4.59 -30.39
N ASN A 201 -50.03 5.35 -31.48
CA ASN A 201 -48.96 6.19 -32.08
C ASN A 201 -49.18 7.70 -31.87
N VAL A 202 -50.25 8.10 -31.20
CA VAL A 202 -50.67 9.51 -31.09
C VAL A 202 -49.57 10.39 -30.49
N LEU A 203 -48.88 9.95 -29.44
CA LEU A 203 -47.78 10.73 -28.84
C LEU A 203 -46.54 10.80 -29.75
N GLN A 204 -46.30 9.80 -30.60
CA GLN A 204 -45.19 9.80 -31.58
C GLN A 204 -45.51 10.63 -32.83
N SER A 205 -46.80 10.76 -33.18
CA SER A 205 -47.27 11.52 -34.34
C SER A 205 -47.47 13.02 -34.07
N ALA A 206 -47.45 13.40 -32.79
CA ALA A 206 -47.68 14.77 -32.33
C ALA A 206 -46.52 15.69 -32.71
N LYS A 207 -46.85 16.87 -33.23
CA LYS A 207 -45.87 17.84 -33.73
C LYS A 207 -45.82 19.07 -32.86
N SER A 208 -44.61 19.51 -32.50
CA SER A 208 -44.42 20.79 -31.81
C SER A 208 -44.50 21.94 -32.81
N VAL A 209 -45.64 22.65 -32.85
CA VAL A 209 -45.89 23.80 -33.74
C VAL A 209 -46.49 24.95 -32.95
N ARG A 210 -45.78 26.09 -32.89
CA ARG A 210 -46.22 27.31 -32.18
C ARG A 210 -47.47 27.88 -32.86
N GLY A 211 -48.53 28.11 -32.10
CA GLY A 211 -49.85 28.56 -32.56
C GLY A 211 -50.85 27.45 -32.91
N GLN A 212 -50.45 26.17 -32.85
CA GLN A 212 -51.32 25.01 -33.06
C GLN A 212 -51.31 24.03 -31.88
N ALA A 213 -50.75 24.42 -30.73
CA ALA A 213 -50.58 23.52 -29.57
C ALA A 213 -51.93 22.98 -29.07
N ARG A 214 -52.97 23.82 -29.08
CA ARG A 214 -54.34 23.40 -28.73
C ARG A 214 -54.90 22.31 -29.65
N GLN A 215 -54.68 22.40 -30.96
CA GLN A 215 -55.20 21.41 -31.91
C GLN A 215 -54.50 20.06 -31.72
N GLN A 216 -53.18 20.10 -31.52
CA GLN A 216 -52.37 18.92 -31.24
C GLN A 216 -52.75 18.26 -29.90
N TYR A 217 -52.99 19.06 -28.86
CA TYR A 217 -53.52 18.55 -27.60
C TYR A 217 -54.92 17.94 -27.78
N GLY A 218 -55.80 18.58 -28.55
CA GLY A 218 -57.14 18.06 -28.84
C GLY A 218 -57.12 16.71 -29.58
N GLU A 219 -56.17 16.51 -30.49
CA GLU A 219 -55.94 15.21 -31.16
C GLU A 219 -55.47 14.14 -30.17
N ILE A 220 -54.59 14.49 -29.22
CA ILE A 220 -54.11 13.57 -28.18
C ILE A 220 -55.22 13.21 -27.20
N HIS A 221 -55.93 14.22 -26.69
CA HIS A 221 -57.04 14.06 -25.76
C HIS A 221 -58.16 13.24 -26.39
N GLY A 222 -58.55 13.50 -27.65
CA GLY A 222 -59.60 12.75 -28.34
C GLY A 222 -59.26 11.26 -28.53
N ALA A 223 -57.98 10.90 -28.56
CA ALA A 223 -57.54 9.52 -28.73
C ALA A 223 -57.33 8.76 -27.42
N LEU A 224 -56.86 9.43 -26.35
CA LEU A 224 -56.49 8.79 -25.08
C LEU A 224 -57.55 8.90 -23.98
N ASP A 225 -58.33 9.99 -23.96
CA ASP A 225 -59.36 10.25 -22.93
C ASP A 225 -60.43 9.15 -22.81
N PRO A 226 -60.95 8.56 -23.91
CA PRO A 226 -61.94 7.48 -23.81
C PRO A 226 -61.42 6.26 -23.04
N PHE A 227 -60.14 5.93 -23.20
CA PHE A 227 -59.50 4.83 -22.49
C PHE A 227 -59.17 5.20 -21.04
N TYR A 228 -58.80 6.45 -20.79
CA TYR A 228 -58.46 6.94 -19.46
C TYR A 228 -59.67 7.01 -18.50
N VAL A 229 -60.82 7.48 -19.00
CA VAL A 229 -62.06 7.56 -18.22
C VAL A 229 -62.66 6.17 -17.97
N ASP A 230 -62.55 5.24 -18.93
CA ASP A 230 -63.11 3.89 -18.82
C ASP A 230 -62.44 3.04 -17.72
N ILE A 231 -61.17 3.29 -17.39
CA ILE A 231 -60.44 2.61 -16.29
C ILE A 231 -61.15 2.74 -14.94
N THR A 232 -61.98 3.78 -14.77
CA THR A 232 -62.68 4.05 -13.51
C THR A 232 -64.15 3.69 -13.48
N LYS A 233 -64.73 3.31 -14.63
CA LYS A 233 -66.10 2.84 -14.66
C LYS A 233 -66.18 1.48 -13.95
N PRO A 234 -67.15 1.27 -13.04
CA PRO A 234 -67.47 -0.06 -12.54
C PRO A 234 -68.13 -0.84 -13.69
N ASN A 235 -67.33 -1.43 -14.57
CA ASN A 235 -67.87 -2.25 -15.66
C ASN A 235 -68.11 -3.68 -15.16
N ASP A 236 -69.27 -4.25 -15.48
CA ASP A 236 -69.69 -5.64 -15.26
C ASP A 236 -68.82 -6.71 -15.97
N SER A 237 -67.71 -6.30 -16.62
CA SER A 237 -66.76 -7.21 -17.27
C SER A 237 -65.38 -7.09 -16.62
N VAL A 238 -64.77 -8.24 -16.33
CA VAL A 238 -63.50 -8.42 -15.63
C VAL A 238 -62.32 -7.65 -16.28
N ASP A 239 -62.40 -7.29 -17.56
CA ASP A 239 -61.32 -6.66 -18.32
C ASP A 239 -61.67 -5.24 -18.84
N PRO A 240 -60.82 -4.23 -18.56
CA PRO A 240 -60.93 -2.87 -19.13
C PRO A 240 -60.87 -2.79 -20.66
N MET A 241 -61.39 -1.71 -21.24
CA MET A 241 -61.46 -1.50 -22.69
C MET A 241 -60.08 -1.58 -23.40
N VAL A 242 -58.97 -1.27 -22.73
CA VAL A 242 -57.61 -1.39 -23.28
C VAL A 242 -57.28 -2.85 -23.65
N PHE A 243 -57.65 -3.83 -22.83
CA PHE A 243 -57.37 -5.25 -23.06
C PHE A 243 -58.38 -5.91 -24.02
N ARG A 244 -59.55 -5.29 -24.22
CA ARG A 244 -60.58 -5.75 -25.17
C ARG A 244 -60.36 -5.23 -26.60
N VAL A 245 -59.85 -4.00 -26.73
CA VAL A 245 -59.67 -3.32 -28.03
C VAL A 245 -58.34 -3.67 -28.69
N PHE A 246 -57.28 -3.88 -27.90
CA PHE A 246 -55.97 -4.27 -28.40
C PHE A 246 -55.68 -5.71 -28.00
N SER A 247 -55.44 -6.60 -28.95
CA SER A 247 -55.06 -8.00 -28.67
C SER A 247 -53.55 -8.21 -28.61
N ALA A 248 -52.77 -7.31 -29.22
CA ALA A 248 -51.31 -7.41 -29.24
C ALA A 248 -50.70 -6.82 -27.95
N PRO A 249 -49.86 -7.58 -27.19
CA PRO A 249 -49.25 -7.11 -25.94
C PRO A 249 -48.43 -5.82 -26.11
N GLN A 250 -47.77 -5.67 -27.26
CA GLN A 250 -46.97 -4.48 -27.58
C GLN A 250 -47.82 -3.22 -27.74
N GLN A 251 -49.02 -3.35 -28.29
CA GLN A 251 -49.96 -2.23 -28.44
C GLN A 251 -50.59 -1.86 -27.10
N GLN A 252 -50.93 -2.86 -26.28
CA GLN A 252 -51.42 -2.65 -24.92
C GLN A 252 -50.38 -1.89 -24.08
N ALA A 253 -49.10 -2.28 -24.13
CA ALA A 253 -48.01 -1.59 -23.44
C ALA A 253 -47.82 -0.14 -23.90
N GLN A 254 -47.87 0.11 -25.21
CA GLN A 254 -47.76 1.47 -25.75
C GLN A 254 -48.91 2.36 -25.30
N VAL A 255 -50.14 1.84 -25.29
CA VAL A 255 -51.31 2.59 -24.83
C VAL A 255 -51.22 2.85 -23.31
N LEU A 256 -50.80 1.88 -22.50
CA LEU A 256 -50.59 2.08 -21.06
C LEU A 256 -49.50 3.12 -20.77
N SER A 257 -48.37 3.08 -21.48
CA SER A 257 -47.31 4.10 -21.37
C SER A 257 -47.79 5.48 -21.81
N ASN A 258 -48.58 5.55 -22.88
CA ASN A 258 -49.17 6.81 -23.36
C ASN A 258 -50.21 7.36 -22.36
N LEU A 259 -50.98 6.49 -21.70
CA LEU A 259 -51.94 6.84 -20.67
C LEU A 259 -51.27 7.30 -19.37
N GLU A 260 -50.14 6.70 -19.00
CA GLU A 260 -49.32 7.17 -17.87
C GLU A 260 -48.84 8.60 -18.13
N LYS A 261 -48.29 8.88 -19.31
CA LYS A 261 -47.87 10.24 -19.70
C LYS A 261 -49.04 11.22 -19.75
N PHE A 262 -50.21 10.77 -20.20
CA PHE A 262 -51.43 11.59 -20.22
C PHE A 262 -51.96 11.90 -18.81
N SER A 263 -51.78 10.98 -17.86
CA SER A 263 -52.23 11.15 -16.47
C SER A 263 -51.63 12.37 -15.76
N HIS A 264 -50.45 12.83 -16.19
CA HIS A 264 -49.81 14.04 -15.66
C HIS A 264 -50.58 15.34 -15.96
N VAL A 265 -51.53 15.32 -16.90
CA VAL A 265 -52.38 16.48 -17.25
C VAL A 265 -53.75 16.43 -16.55
N ASP A 266 -54.08 15.34 -15.86
CA ASP A 266 -55.37 15.21 -15.19
C ASP A 266 -55.42 16.04 -13.90
N ILE A 267 -56.28 17.07 -13.90
CA ILE A 267 -56.58 17.95 -12.77
C ILE A 267 -58.06 17.76 -12.33
N GLY A 268 -58.76 16.77 -12.90
CA GLY A 268 -60.19 16.53 -12.67
C GLY A 268 -60.53 15.93 -11.30
N GLN A 269 -61.80 15.97 -10.92
CA GLN A 269 -62.29 15.27 -9.71
C GLN A 269 -62.01 13.76 -9.84
N HIS A 270 -61.60 13.12 -8.74
CA HIS A 270 -61.17 11.70 -8.67
C HIS A 270 -59.90 11.34 -9.47
N HIS A 271 -59.06 12.30 -9.89
CA HIS A 271 -57.81 12.02 -10.61
C HIS A 271 -56.91 11.01 -9.87
N GLN A 272 -56.83 11.11 -8.54
CA GLN A 272 -56.01 10.23 -7.70
C GLN A 272 -56.46 8.77 -7.81
N GLU A 273 -57.76 8.51 -7.76
CA GLU A 273 -58.34 7.16 -7.92
C GLU A 273 -58.07 6.60 -9.33
N ARG A 274 -58.10 7.44 -10.38
CA ARG A 274 -57.76 7.01 -11.75
C ARG A 274 -56.29 6.65 -11.87
N ILE A 275 -55.41 7.47 -11.31
CA ILE A 275 -53.96 7.26 -11.34
C ILE A 275 -53.60 6.00 -10.56
N GLU A 276 -54.18 5.78 -9.37
CA GLU A 276 -53.96 4.58 -8.57
C GLU A 276 -54.44 3.32 -9.29
N LYS A 277 -55.63 3.34 -9.89
CA LYS A 277 -56.12 2.22 -10.72
C LYS A 277 -55.24 1.99 -11.95
N LEU A 278 -54.83 3.05 -12.66
CA LEU A 278 -53.94 2.92 -13.82
C LEU A 278 -52.60 2.29 -13.43
N LYS A 279 -52.02 2.71 -12.29
CA LYS A 279 -50.79 2.09 -11.75
C LYS A 279 -51.01 0.62 -11.42
N TYR A 280 -52.07 0.29 -10.68
CA TYR A 280 -52.41 -1.10 -10.36
C TYR A 280 -52.58 -1.97 -11.63
N MET A 281 -53.25 -1.46 -12.66
CA MET A 281 -53.42 -2.18 -13.92
C MET A 281 -52.11 -2.33 -14.69
N THR A 282 -51.23 -1.33 -14.63
CA THR A 282 -49.90 -1.39 -15.23
C THR A 282 -49.03 -2.42 -14.52
N GLU A 283 -49.07 -2.46 -13.18
CA GLU A 283 -48.38 -3.48 -12.36
C GLU A 283 -48.91 -4.88 -12.64
N LEU A 284 -50.24 -5.07 -12.74
CA LEU A 284 -50.84 -6.37 -13.08
C LEU A 284 -50.37 -6.85 -14.46
N PHE A 285 -50.33 -5.95 -15.44
CA PHE A 285 -49.86 -6.26 -16.78
C PHE A 285 -48.36 -6.56 -16.81
N GLN A 286 -47.54 -5.78 -16.08
CA GLN A 286 -46.11 -6.03 -15.91
C GLN A 286 -45.88 -7.41 -15.29
N ASN A 287 -46.56 -7.76 -14.21
CA ASN A 287 -46.45 -9.06 -13.56
C ASN A 287 -46.84 -10.20 -14.50
N ARG A 288 -47.90 -10.03 -15.30
CA ARG A 288 -48.28 -11.02 -16.32
C ARG A 288 -47.19 -11.22 -17.37
N MET A 289 -46.62 -10.14 -17.89
CA MET A 289 -45.55 -10.19 -18.90
C MET A 289 -44.25 -10.74 -18.31
N THR A 290 -43.95 -10.46 -17.03
CA THR A 290 -42.81 -11.03 -16.30
C THR A 290 -42.97 -12.54 -16.10
N ASN A 291 -44.18 -13.02 -15.78
CA ASN A 291 -44.46 -14.45 -15.67
C ASN A 291 -44.35 -15.15 -17.04
N GLU A 292 -44.84 -14.52 -18.10
CA GLU A 292 -44.69 -15.03 -19.47
C GLU A 292 -43.22 -15.09 -19.89
N PHE A 293 -42.41 -14.09 -19.48
CA PHE A 293 -40.96 -14.12 -19.66
C PHE A 293 -40.30 -15.25 -18.87
N GLN A 294 -40.67 -15.46 -17.61
CA GLN A 294 -40.20 -16.58 -16.78
C GLN A 294 -40.47 -17.93 -17.43
N GLN A 295 -41.71 -18.16 -17.87
CA GLN A 295 -42.08 -19.40 -18.54
C GLN A 295 -41.30 -19.60 -19.85
N ALA A 296 -41.15 -18.53 -20.65
CA ALA A 296 -40.35 -18.59 -21.87
C ALA A 296 -38.85 -18.84 -21.60
N TYR A 297 -38.34 -18.37 -20.46
CA TYR A 297 -36.97 -18.61 -20.00
C TYR A 297 -36.75 -20.07 -19.59
N GLU A 298 -37.71 -20.67 -18.88
CA GLU A 298 -37.73 -22.11 -18.56
C GLU A 298 -37.84 -22.99 -19.81
N ASP A 299 -38.66 -22.59 -20.78
CA ASP A 299 -38.85 -23.29 -22.06
C ASP A 299 -37.71 -23.06 -23.08
N HIS A 300 -36.75 -22.17 -22.76
CA HIS A 300 -35.65 -21.73 -23.63
C HIS A 300 -36.09 -21.12 -25.00
N ASP A 301 -37.30 -20.53 -25.07
CA ASP A 301 -37.83 -19.90 -26.28
C ASP A 301 -37.38 -18.43 -26.42
N THR A 302 -36.33 -18.20 -27.22
CA THR A 302 -35.75 -16.88 -27.47
C THR A 302 -36.71 -15.90 -28.17
N GLY A 303 -37.65 -16.40 -28.96
CA GLY A 303 -38.62 -15.57 -29.68
C GLY A 303 -39.63 -14.94 -28.72
N LYS A 304 -40.20 -15.74 -27.83
CA LYS A 304 -41.13 -15.25 -26.80
C LYS A 304 -40.44 -14.37 -25.78
N MET A 305 -39.23 -14.75 -25.32
CA MET A 305 -38.44 -13.91 -24.41
C MET A 305 -38.20 -12.51 -24.99
N ARG A 306 -37.79 -12.43 -26.26
CA ARG A 306 -37.56 -11.14 -26.94
C ARG A 306 -38.84 -10.31 -27.06
N ASN A 307 -39.97 -10.94 -27.36
CA ASN A 307 -41.24 -10.24 -27.45
C ASN A 307 -41.65 -9.67 -26.08
N SER A 308 -41.60 -10.46 -25.00
CA SER A 308 -41.91 -10.00 -23.64
C SER A 308 -40.97 -8.89 -23.18
N VAL A 309 -39.66 -9.00 -23.46
CA VAL A 309 -38.67 -7.95 -23.15
C VAL A 309 -38.95 -6.68 -23.94
N SER A 310 -39.35 -6.77 -25.21
CA SER A 310 -39.69 -5.59 -26.01
C SER A 310 -40.94 -4.86 -25.48
N VAL A 311 -41.89 -5.62 -24.93
CA VAL A 311 -43.12 -5.08 -24.31
C VAL A 311 -42.78 -4.43 -22.97
N LEU A 312 -41.97 -5.08 -22.13
CA LEU A 312 -41.52 -4.54 -20.85
C LEU A 312 -40.63 -3.30 -21.04
N ALA A 313 -39.73 -3.30 -22.04
CA ALA A 313 -38.90 -2.15 -22.38
C ALA A 313 -39.69 -0.87 -22.68
N ILE A 314 -40.90 -1.00 -23.24
CA ILE A 314 -41.80 0.13 -23.51
C ILE A 314 -42.45 0.66 -22.22
N LEU A 315 -42.71 -0.20 -21.23
CA LEU A 315 -43.42 0.15 -20.00
C LEU A 315 -42.48 0.72 -18.93
N ASP A 316 -41.44 -0.02 -18.56
CA ASP A 316 -40.58 0.29 -17.41
C ASP A 316 -39.11 0.52 -17.77
N GLY A 317 -38.81 0.59 -19.07
CA GLY A 317 -37.45 0.66 -19.58
C GLY A 317 -36.68 -0.65 -19.48
N GLY A 318 -37.35 -1.79 -19.25
CA GLY A 318 -36.79 -3.14 -19.27
C GLY A 318 -36.28 -3.63 -17.92
N ARG A 319 -36.48 -2.88 -16.84
CA ARG A 319 -35.97 -3.20 -15.50
C ARG A 319 -36.57 -4.48 -14.92
N SER A 320 -37.89 -4.67 -15.05
CA SER A 320 -38.57 -5.88 -14.58
C SER A 320 -38.11 -7.11 -15.34
N ALA A 321 -37.83 -6.97 -16.64
CA ALA A 321 -37.29 -8.06 -17.44
C ALA A 321 -35.87 -8.43 -17.03
N VAL A 322 -35.03 -7.43 -16.71
CA VAL A 322 -33.67 -7.65 -16.19
C VAL A 322 -33.71 -8.31 -14.82
N ASN A 323 -34.51 -7.81 -13.88
CA ASN A 323 -34.64 -8.41 -12.56
C ASN A 323 -35.16 -9.85 -12.66
N ALA A 324 -36.18 -10.09 -13.50
CA ALA A 324 -36.69 -11.44 -13.73
C ALA A 324 -35.63 -12.36 -14.36
N PHE A 325 -34.84 -11.89 -15.32
CA PHE A 325 -33.74 -12.68 -15.87
C PHE A 325 -32.70 -13.03 -14.80
N VAL A 326 -32.32 -12.04 -13.99
CA VAL A 326 -31.29 -12.17 -12.96
C VAL A 326 -31.74 -13.08 -11.82
N ASP A 327 -32.94 -12.89 -11.29
CA ASP A 327 -33.45 -13.65 -10.14
C ASP A 327 -33.81 -15.09 -10.49
N ASN A 328 -34.20 -15.39 -11.74
CA ASN A 328 -34.56 -16.75 -12.16
C ASN A 328 -33.40 -17.54 -12.74
N HIS A 329 -32.21 -16.94 -12.90
CA HIS A 329 -31.08 -17.67 -13.44
C HIS A 329 -30.70 -18.83 -12.48
N PRO A 330 -30.50 -20.07 -12.99
CA PRO A 330 -30.01 -21.23 -12.24
C PRO A 330 -28.81 -21.00 -11.29
N LEU A 331 -27.92 -20.04 -11.58
CA LEU A 331 -26.81 -19.68 -10.72
C LEU A 331 -27.25 -18.97 -9.44
N VAL A 332 -28.28 -18.13 -9.51
CA VAL A 332 -28.81 -17.35 -8.38
C VAL A 332 -29.81 -18.20 -7.58
N VAL A 333 -30.62 -19.01 -8.27
CA VAL A 333 -31.59 -19.94 -7.64
C VAL A 333 -30.87 -21.13 -6.96
N GLY A 334 -29.60 -21.39 -7.28
CA GLY A 334 -28.80 -22.44 -6.66
C GLY A 334 -29.08 -23.85 -7.21
N THR A 335 -29.69 -23.95 -8.40
CA THR A 335 -29.97 -25.23 -9.05
C THR A 335 -28.75 -25.80 -9.78
N MET A 336 -27.75 -24.97 -10.10
CA MET A 336 -26.47 -25.44 -10.61
C MET A 336 -25.57 -25.94 -9.48
N ARG A 337 -25.11 -27.19 -9.59
CA ARG A 337 -24.07 -27.72 -8.69
C ARG A 337 -22.74 -27.02 -8.96
N LEU A 338 -22.38 -26.12 -8.05
CA LEU A 338 -21.09 -25.43 -8.03
C LEU A 338 -20.12 -26.18 -7.10
N ALA A 339 -18.83 -25.85 -7.19
CA ALA A 339 -17.82 -26.46 -6.33
C ALA A 339 -18.06 -26.10 -4.86
N ASN A 340 -17.94 -27.06 -3.95
CA ASN A 340 -18.10 -26.80 -2.52
C ASN A 340 -16.81 -26.21 -1.95
N ALA A 341 -16.95 -25.28 -1.00
CA ALA A 341 -15.80 -24.69 -0.32
C ALA A 341 -14.99 -25.72 0.50
N GLN A 342 -15.64 -26.79 0.97
CA GLN A 342 -15.01 -27.87 1.75
C GLN A 342 -14.02 -28.69 0.91
N ASP A 343 -14.28 -28.84 -0.39
CA ASP A 343 -13.44 -29.62 -1.31
C ASP A 343 -12.03 -29.04 -1.45
N CYS A 344 -11.84 -27.73 -1.16
CA CYS A 344 -10.53 -27.07 -1.19
C CYS A 344 -9.58 -27.57 -0.07
N ILE A 345 -10.14 -28.24 0.94
CA ILE A 345 -9.48 -28.57 2.19
C ILE A 345 -9.51 -30.09 2.43
N GLU A 346 -10.54 -30.78 1.95
CA GLU A 346 -10.68 -32.23 2.10
C GLU A 346 -9.54 -32.99 1.40
N GLY A 347 -8.93 -33.96 2.10
CA GLY A 347 -7.88 -34.82 1.54
C GLY A 347 -6.46 -34.21 1.43
N VAL A 348 -6.25 -32.97 1.88
CA VAL A 348 -4.95 -32.27 1.78
C VAL A 348 -4.20 -32.29 3.13
N ALA A 349 -2.87 -32.32 3.13
CA ALA A 349 -2.05 -32.22 4.35
C ALA A 349 -2.20 -30.84 5.04
N PHE A 350 -1.92 -30.77 6.35
CA PHE A 350 -1.91 -29.49 7.07
C PHE A 350 -0.93 -28.51 6.41
N GLY A 351 -1.33 -27.24 6.25
CA GLY A 351 -0.52 -26.20 5.61
C GLY A 351 -0.56 -26.19 4.08
N HIS A 352 -1.34 -27.07 3.44
CA HIS A 352 -1.54 -27.11 1.99
C HIS A 352 -3.03 -26.89 1.64
N VAL A 353 -3.28 -26.36 0.44
CA VAL A 353 -4.62 -26.07 -0.10
C VAL A 353 -4.70 -26.59 -1.52
N ASP A 354 -5.80 -27.26 -1.87
CA ASP A 354 -6.11 -27.53 -3.26
C ASP A 354 -6.93 -26.37 -3.85
N LEU A 355 -6.35 -25.67 -4.83
CA LEU A 355 -6.99 -24.55 -5.53
C LEU A 355 -7.78 -25.01 -6.77
N SER A 356 -7.84 -26.32 -7.03
CA SER A 356 -8.59 -26.88 -8.16
C SER A 356 -10.10 -26.64 -8.07
N PRO A 357 -10.77 -26.77 -6.91
CA PRO A 357 -12.21 -26.54 -6.80
C PRO A 357 -12.59 -25.08 -7.07
N SER A 358 -11.82 -24.12 -6.54
CA SER A 358 -12.02 -22.70 -6.84
C SER A 358 -11.74 -22.39 -8.31
N GLN A 359 -10.74 -23.02 -8.93
CA GLN A 359 -10.47 -22.87 -10.36
C GLN A 359 -11.65 -23.37 -11.20
N ARG A 360 -12.22 -24.54 -10.87
CA ARG A 360 -13.39 -25.10 -11.57
C ARG A 360 -14.61 -24.19 -11.42
N LEU A 361 -14.81 -23.59 -10.25
CA LEU A 361 -15.87 -22.61 -10.02
C LEU A 361 -15.73 -21.42 -10.98
N PHE A 362 -14.59 -20.75 -10.97
CA PHE A 362 -14.36 -19.56 -11.80
C PHE A 362 -14.35 -19.88 -13.31
N GLN A 363 -13.85 -21.05 -13.72
CA GLN A 363 -13.94 -21.51 -15.11
C GLN A 363 -15.40 -21.77 -15.53
N ARG A 364 -16.20 -22.40 -14.66
CA ARG A 364 -17.62 -22.61 -14.94
C ARG A 364 -18.36 -21.28 -15.06
N LEU A 365 -18.09 -20.34 -14.14
CA LEU A 365 -18.64 -19.00 -14.20
C LEU A 365 -18.25 -18.28 -15.50
N ALA A 366 -16.98 -18.34 -15.91
CA ALA A 366 -16.52 -17.74 -17.18
C ALA A 366 -17.31 -18.27 -18.40
N LEU A 367 -17.50 -19.60 -18.47
CA LEU A 367 -18.28 -20.23 -19.53
C LEU A 367 -19.74 -19.78 -19.51
N THR A 368 -20.38 -19.82 -18.35
CA THR A 368 -21.79 -19.40 -18.23
C THR A 368 -21.96 -17.92 -18.55
N PHE A 369 -21.08 -17.03 -18.10
CA PHE A 369 -21.13 -15.61 -18.48
C PHE A 369 -20.95 -15.40 -19.99
N SER A 370 -20.10 -16.20 -20.66
CA SER A 370 -19.96 -16.12 -22.12
C SER A 370 -21.22 -16.58 -22.86
N GLU A 371 -21.86 -17.65 -22.40
CA GLU A 371 -23.14 -18.15 -22.94
C GLU A 371 -24.25 -17.12 -22.71
N GLN A 372 -24.37 -16.59 -21.48
CA GLN A 372 -25.37 -15.58 -21.15
C GLN A 372 -25.14 -14.26 -21.88
N ALA A 373 -23.90 -13.82 -22.10
CA ALA A 373 -23.61 -12.63 -22.89
C ALA A 373 -24.15 -12.77 -24.33
N SER A 374 -23.98 -13.95 -24.94
CA SER A 374 -24.51 -14.23 -26.28
C SER A 374 -26.05 -14.27 -26.33
N LEU A 375 -26.69 -14.74 -25.25
CA LEU A 375 -28.13 -14.80 -25.11
C LEU A 375 -28.73 -13.41 -24.83
N ILE A 376 -28.08 -12.60 -24.00
CA ILE A 376 -28.45 -11.21 -23.72
C ILE A 376 -28.45 -10.38 -25.02
N ASP A 377 -27.41 -10.53 -25.85
CA ASP A 377 -27.30 -9.87 -27.16
C ASP A 377 -28.43 -10.24 -28.14
N GLN A 378 -29.07 -11.40 -27.97
CA GLN A 378 -30.18 -11.85 -28.81
C GLN A 378 -31.55 -11.36 -28.32
N ILE A 379 -31.72 -11.25 -27.01
CA ILE A 379 -33.02 -11.03 -26.36
C ILE A 379 -33.23 -9.55 -26.01
N PHE A 380 -32.20 -8.86 -25.52
CA PHE A 380 -32.33 -7.50 -24.98
C PHE A 380 -31.97 -6.41 -26.01
N PRO A 381 -32.60 -5.23 -25.94
CA PRO A 381 -32.22 -4.08 -26.76
C PRO A 381 -30.81 -3.59 -26.43
N PRO A 382 -30.06 -3.03 -27.41
CA PRO A 382 -28.68 -2.56 -27.21
C PRO A 382 -28.56 -1.33 -26.30
N SER A 383 -29.67 -0.76 -25.83
CA SER A 383 -29.71 0.38 -24.91
C SER A 383 -29.72 -0.02 -23.44
N LEU A 384 -29.86 -1.32 -23.11
CA LEU A 384 -30.07 -1.80 -21.74
C LEU A 384 -28.92 -2.68 -21.27
N ASP A 385 -28.22 -2.24 -20.22
CA ASP A 385 -27.16 -3.03 -19.60
C ASP A 385 -27.74 -4.06 -18.62
N VAL A 386 -27.63 -5.34 -18.99
CA VAL A 386 -28.10 -6.49 -18.21
C VAL A 386 -26.94 -7.23 -17.54
N LEU A 387 -25.73 -7.11 -18.10
CA LEU A 387 -24.58 -7.91 -17.66
C LEU A 387 -24.00 -7.42 -16.33
N THR A 388 -23.97 -6.10 -16.11
CA THR A 388 -23.53 -5.52 -14.83
C THR A 388 -24.43 -5.91 -13.65
N PRO A 389 -25.77 -5.69 -13.68
CA PRO A 389 -26.63 -6.09 -12.57
C PRO A 389 -26.66 -7.62 -12.36
N PHE A 390 -26.48 -8.39 -13.43
CA PHE A 390 -26.31 -9.84 -13.33
C PHE A 390 -25.03 -10.22 -12.57
N LEU A 391 -23.90 -9.58 -12.88
CA LEU A 391 -22.64 -9.80 -12.17
C LEU A 391 -22.73 -9.41 -10.70
N GLU A 392 -23.36 -8.27 -10.37
CA GLU A 392 -23.57 -7.83 -8.98
C GLU A 392 -24.36 -8.87 -8.19
N ARG A 393 -25.43 -9.42 -8.79
CA ARG A 393 -26.25 -10.45 -8.13
C ARG A 393 -25.48 -11.75 -7.92
N VAL A 394 -24.79 -12.25 -8.95
CA VAL A 394 -23.98 -13.48 -8.86
C VAL A 394 -22.84 -13.30 -7.86
N ASN A 395 -22.23 -12.12 -7.79
CA ASN A 395 -21.20 -11.84 -6.81
C ASN A 395 -21.76 -11.94 -5.38
N ALA A 396 -22.92 -11.35 -5.11
CA ALA A 396 -23.55 -11.39 -3.80
C ALA A 396 -24.10 -12.78 -3.41
N SER A 397 -24.63 -13.56 -4.35
CA SER A 397 -25.28 -14.84 -4.05
C SER A 397 -24.35 -16.06 -4.15
N VAL A 398 -23.30 -16.00 -4.98
CA VAL A 398 -22.42 -17.15 -5.24
C VAL A 398 -20.98 -16.87 -4.82
N ILE A 399 -20.37 -15.81 -5.36
CA ILE A 399 -18.92 -15.60 -5.20
C ILE A 399 -18.58 -15.22 -3.75
N GLN A 400 -19.28 -14.25 -3.18
CA GLN A 400 -19.02 -13.78 -1.82
C GLN A 400 -19.23 -14.88 -0.76
N PRO A 401 -20.37 -15.62 -0.73
CA PRO A 401 -20.54 -16.73 0.20
C PRO A 401 -19.50 -17.83 0.04
N PHE A 402 -19.07 -18.13 -1.20
CA PHE A 402 -18.03 -19.11 -1.46
C PHE A 402 -16.67 -18.64 -0.93
N VAL A 403 -16.26 -17.41 -1.23
CA VAL A 403 -14.99 -16.83 -0.76
C VAL A 403 -14.97 -16.75 0.77
N ASP A 404 -16.05 -16.28 1.38
CA ASP A 404 -16.19 -16.20 2.84
C ASP A 404 -16.06 -17.59 3.48
N ALA A 405 -16.73 -18.61 2.91
CA ALA A 405 -16.66 -19.97 3.41
C ALA A 405 -15.25 -20.58 3.27
N VAL A 406 -14.58 -20.42 2.12
CA VAL A 406 -13.21 -20.92 1.92
C VAL A 406 -12.25 -20.25 2.90
N PHE A 407 -12.35 -18.95 3.10
CA PHE A 407 -11.45 -18.21 4.00
C PHE A 407 -11.69 -18.56 5.47
N GLN A 408 -12.94 -18.74 5.88
CA GLN A 408 -13.25 -19.19 7.24
C GLN A 408 -12.71 -20.61 7.50
N LEU A 409 -13.00 -21.56 6.60
CA LEU A 409 -12.56 -22.94 6.76
C LEU A 409 -11.03 -23.09 6.73
N THR A 410 -10.35 -22.33 5.87
CA THR A 410 -8.87 -22.37 5.80
C THR A 410 -8.23 -21.75 7.03
N ARG A 411 -8.85 -20.71 7.61
CA ARG A 411 -8.40 -20.10 8.88
C ARG A 411 -8.57 -21.05 10.07
N ASP A 412 -9.69 -21.76 10.14
CA ASP A 412 -9.95 -22.75 11.21
C ASP A 412 -8.96 -23.91 11.19
N ARG A 413 -8.44 -24.28 10.01
CA ARG A 413 -7.46 -25.36 9.85
C ARG A 413 -6.02 -24.95 10.17
N GLY A 414 -5.68 -23.67 9.97
CA GLY A 414 -4.38 -23.12 10.34
C GLY A 414 -3.93 -21.97 9.44
N SER A 415 -3.17 -21.05 10.02
CA SER A 415 -2.75 -19.81 9.37
C SER A 415 -2.02 -20.04 8.04
N GLU A 416 -1.11 -21.01 7.92
CA GLU A 416 -0.40 -21.27 6.66
C GLU A 416 -1.31 -21.68 5.49
N THR A 417 -2.38 -22.41 5.81
CA THR A 417 -3.38 -22.85 4.83
C THR A 417 -4.14 -21.62 4.32
N TYR A 418 -4.57 -20.76 5.25
CA TYR A 418 -5.22 -19.49 4.94
C TYR A 418 -4.33 -18.57 4.09
N LEU A 419 -3.05 -18.42 4.46
CA LEU A 419 -2.12 -17.54 3.76
C LEU A 419 -1.86 -17.99 2.31
N LYS A 420 -1.88 -19.29 2.02
CA LYS A 420 -1.76 -19.82 0.65
C LYS A 420 -3.08 -19.76 -0.13
N ALA A 421 -4.22 -19.92 0.54
CA ALA A 421 -5.53 -19.89 -0.10
C ALA A 421 -5.91 -18.51 -0.63
N VAL A 422 -5.71 -17.46 0.17
CA VAL A 422 -6.19 -16.10 -0.15
C VAL A 422 -5.62 -15.57 -1.48
N PRO A 423 -4.29 -15.55 -1.71
CA PRO A 423 -3.72 -15.08 -2.98
C PRO A 423 -4.15 -15.95 -4.17
N GLY A 424 -4.28 -17.27 -3.97
CA GLY A 424 -4.67 -18.21 -5.02
C GLY A 424 -6.11 -18.02 -5.49
N VAL A 425 -7.06 -17.91 -4.57
CA VAL A 425 -8.48 -17.64 -4.88
C VAL A 425 -8.64 -16.25 -5.49
N PHE A 426 -7.90 -15.26 -4.97
CA PHE A 426 -7.89 -13.91 -5.51
C PHE A 426 -7.39 -13.88 -6.97
N GLU A 427 -6.26 -14.52 -7.27
CA GLU A 427 -5.71 -14.57 -8.62
C GLU A 427 -6.69 -15.22 -9.60
N GLN A 428 -7.33 -16.32 -9.21
CA GLN A 428 -8.33 -16.99 -10.04
C GLN A 428 -9.56 -16.10 -10.29
N CYS A 429 -10.02 -15.35 -9.29
CA CYS A 429 -11.11 -14.39 -9.44
C CYS A 429 -10.74 -13.25 -10.39
N MET A 430 -9.50 -12.73 -10.30
CA MET A 430 -9.02 -11.69 -11.21
C MET A 430 -8.86 -12.22 -12.65
N ARG A 431 -8.41 -13.46 -12.83
CA ARG A 431 -8.39 -14.13 -14.15
C ARG A 431 -9.81 -14.28 -14.72
N PHE A 432 -10.79 -14.61 -13.88
CA PHE A 432 -12.20 -14.61 -14.26
C PHE A 432 -12.64 -13.21 -14.74
N SER A 433 -12.29 -12.15 -14.01
CA SER A 433 -12.61 -10.77 -14.39
C SER A 433 -12.11 -10.42 -15.80
N ILE A 434 -10.87 -10.79 -16.12
CA ILE A 434 -10.24 -10.55 -17.43
C ILE A 434 -10.90 -11.38 -18.54
N SER A 435 -11.39 -12.58 -18.23
CA SER A 435 -12.00 -13.50 -19.21
C SER A 435 -13.41 -13.10 -19.66
N MET A 436 -14.08 -12.19 -18.95
CA MET A 436 -15.45 -11.77 -19.28
C MET A 436 -15.50 -10.94 -20.56
N GLN A 437 -16.39 -11.33 -21.48
CA GLN A 437 -16.64 -10.57 -22.70
C GLN A 437 -17.78 -9.55 -22.48
N PRO A 438 -17.61 -8.28 -22.88
CA PRO A 438 -18.68 -7.29 -22.83
C PRO A 438 -19.77 -7.58 -23.88
N THR A 439 -21.04 -7.26 -23.56
CA THR A 439 -22.14 -7.34 -24.53
C THR A 439 -22.23 -6.06 -25.36
N LYS A 440 -23.03 -6.07 -26.44
CA LYS A 440 -23.25 -4.88 -27.29
C LYS A 440 -23.90 -3.71 -26.55
N ALA A 441 -24.58 -3.99 -25.44
CA ALA A 441 -25.25 -3.02 -24.60
C ALA A 441 -24.41 -2.58 -23.37
N SER A 442 -23.26 -3.22 -23.12
CA SER A 442 -22.40 -2.89 -21.98
C SER A 442 -21.74 -1.52 -22.15
N PRO A 443 -21.59 -0.75 -21.06
CA PRO A 443 -20.85 0.51 -21.10
C PRO A 443 -19.37 0.27 -21.43
N PRO A 444 -18.65 1.25 -22.02
CA PRO A 444 -17.22 1.12 -22.32
C PRO A 444 -16.36 0.91 -21.06
N THR A 445 -16.88 1.23 -19.88
CA THR A 445 -16.24 1.02 -18.57
C THR A 445 -16.55 -0.34 -17.94
N PHE A 446 -17.29 -1.22 -18.60
CA PHE A 446 -17.78 -2.48 -18.02
C PHE A 446 -16.68 -3.32 -17.37
N GLN A 447 -15.52 -3.47 -18.02
CA GLN A 447 -14.41 -4.25 -17.44
C GLN A 447 -13.90 -3.66 -16.13
N GLN A 448 -13.80 -2.33 -16.02
CA GLN A 448 -13.38 -1.66 -14.79
C GLN A 448 -14.42 -1.86 -13.69
N THR A 449 -15.70 -1.64 -14.00
CA THR A 449 -16.80 -1.83 -13.06
C THR A 449 -16.90 -3.29 -12.58
N ALA A 450 -16.69 -4.25 -13.48
CA ALA A 450 -16.70 -5.66 -13.14
C ALA A 450 -15.53 -6.06 -12.23
N SER A 451 -14.33 -5.52 -12.49
CA SER A 451 -13.21 -5.67 -11.57
C SER A 451 -13.51 -5.05 -10.20
N ASP A 452 -14.10 -3.85 -10.16
CA ASP A 452 -14.43 -3.16 -8.90
C ASP A 452 -15.45 -3.94 -8.05
N ILE A 453 -16.48 -4.53 -8.67
CA ILE A 453 -17.47 -5.39 -8.00
C ILE A 453 -16.77 -6.60 -7.35
N LEU A 454 -15.88 -7.27 -8.09
CA LEU A 454 -15.16 -8.43 -7.58
C LEU A 454 -14.14 -8.06 -6.49
N LEU A 455 -13.49 -6.90 -6.60
CA LEU A 455 -12.55 -6.40 -5.59
C LEU A 455 -13.27 -6.07 -4.27
N GLN A 456 -14.53 -5.61 -4.32
CA GLN A 456 -15.34 -5.34 -3.12
C GLN A 456 -15.55 -6.60 -2.27
N THR A 457 -15.60 -7.78 -2.88
CA THR A 457 -15.73 -9.07 -2.18
C THR A 457 -14.52 -9.38 -1.29
N PHE A 458 -13.32 -8.97 -1.69
CA PHE A 458 -12.09 -9.25 -0.94
C PHE A 458 -11.75 -8.17 0.10
N GLU A 459 -12.28 -6.96 -0.05
CA GLU A 459 -12.00 -5.81 0.83
C GLU A 459 -12.10 -6.10 2.35
N PRO A 460 -13.14 -6.80 2.87
CA PRO A 460 -13.20 -7.11 4.31
C PRO A 460 -12.07 -8.05 4.78
N HIS A 461 -11.52 -8.88 3.89
CA HIS A 461 -10.53 -9.90 4.22
C HIS A 461 -9.09 -9.42 4.08
N ILE A 462 -8.82 -8.50 3.15
CA ILE A 462 -7.44 -8.06 2.83
C ILE A 462 -6.70 -7.53 4.06
N LYS A 463 -7.33 -6.69 4.89
CA LYS A 463 -6.65 -6.13 6.07
C LYS A 463 -6.27 -7.21 7.08
N SER A 464 -7.18 -8.16 7.33
CA SER A 464 -6.89 -9.30 8.21
C SER A 464 -5.77 -10.17 7.63
N TYR A 465 -5.83 -10.46 6.33
CA TYR A 465 -4.81 -11.24 5.62
C TYR A 465 -3.42 -10.59 5.73
N LEU A 466 -3.29 -9.31 5.39
CA LEU A 466 -2.00 -8.59 5.44
C LEU A 466 -1.40 -8.59 6.86
N SER A 467 -2.24 -8.40 7.89
CA SER A 467 -1.78 -8.44 9.28
C SER A 467 -1.37 -9.85 9.72
N GLU A 468 -2.07 -10.89 9.27
CA GLU A 468 -1.78 -12.28 9.62
C GLU A 468 -0.52 -12.82 8.91
N GLU A 469 -0.28 -12.36 7.68
CA GLU A 469 0.93 -12.65 6.92
C GLU A 469 2.17 -12.05 7.62
N ALA A 470 2.07 -10.81 8.09
CA ALA A 470 3.14 -10.14 8.84
C ALA A 470 3.46 -10.84 10.16
N THR A 471 2.44 -11.14 10.97
CA THR A 471 2.65 -11.81 12.26
C THR A 471 3.16 -13.24 12.10
N THR A 472 2.73 -13.95 11.05
CA THR A 472 3.24 -15.29 10.75
C THR A 472 4.70 -15.25 10.32
N PHE A 473 5.09 -14.26 9.51
CA PHE A 473 6.50 -14.04 9.16
C PHE A 473 7.33 -13.74 10.42
N ASP A 474 6.92 -12.76 11.23
CA ASP A 474 7.65 -12.37 12.45
C ASP A 474 7.85 -13.55 13.40
N ARG A 475 6.80 -14.36 13.58
CA ARG A 475 6.85 -15.57 14.41
C ARG A 475 7.86 -16.58 13.85
N LYS A 476 7.78 -16.90 12.56
CA LYS A 476 8.70 -17.88 11.93
C LYS A 476 10.15 -17.41 11.94
N ALA A 477 10.38 -16.14 11.64
CA ALA A 477 11.71 -15.54 11.65
C ALA A 477 12.31 -15.54 13.05
N SER A 478 11.52 -15.17 14.07
CA SER A 478 11.97 -15.17 15.46
C SER A 478 12.20 -16.59 16.00
N GLU A 479 11.35 -17.56 15.63
CA GLU A 479 11.53 -18.97 15.99
C GLU A 479 12.82 -19.54 15.40
N GLU A 480 13.15 -19.21 14.14
CA GLU A 480 14.38 -19.66 13.49
C GLU A 480 15.62 -19.14 14.23
N VAL A 481 15.65 -17.84 14.56
CA VAL A 481 16.78 -17.24 15.32
C VAL A 481 16.83 -17.79 16.75
N SER A 482 15.69 -17.97 17.41
CA SER A 482 15.65 -18.51 18.77
C SER A 482 16.11 -19.97 18.84
N ASN A 483 15.75 -20.78 17.85
CA ASN A 483 16.25 -22.14 17.73
C ASN A 483 17.77 -22.16 17.54
N TRP A 484 18.28 -21.30 16.65
CA TRP A 484 19.72 -21.14 16.46
C TRP A 484 20.44 -20.73 17.75
N GLU A 485 19.92 -19.74 18.49
CA GLU A 485 20.54 -19.30 19.73
C GLU A 485 20.52 -20.39 20.81
N ARG A 486 19.44 -21.17 20.89
CA ARG A 486 19.37 -22.33 21.78
C ARG A 486 20.43 -23.36 21.40
N ASP A 487 20.54 -23.71 20.13
CA ASP A 487 21.49 -24.71 19.65
C ASP A 487 22.94 -24.27 19.90
N LEU A 488 23.24 -22.98 19.69
CA LEU A 488 24.55 -22.38 20.00
C LEU A 488 24.84 -22.43 21.50
N SER A 489 23.89 -22.06 22.36
CA SER A 489 24.05 -22.11 23.81
C SER A 489 24.20 -23.54 24.35
N GLU A 490 23.48 -24.50 23.77
CA GLU A 490 23.65 -25.91 24.07
C GLU A 490 25.04 -26.42 23.67
N GLN A 491 25.57 -26.00 22.52
CA GLN A 491 26.91 -26.36 22.09
C GLN A 491 27.98 -25.79 23.04
N GLU A 492 27.86 -24.53 23.45
CA GLU A 492 28.76 -23.91 24.43
C GLU A 492 28.71 -24.64 25.78
N SER A 493 27.52 -24.87 26.34
CA SER A 493 27.37 -25.56 27.63
C SER A 493 27.89 -27.01 27.60
N ARG A 494 27.74 -27.72 26.48
CA ARG A 494 28.31 -29.06 26.28
C ARG A 494 29.84 -29.00 26.26
N ALA A 495 30.44 -28.04 25.56
CA ALA A 495 31.88 -27.85 25.54
C ALA A 495 32.42 -27.51 26.94
N GLU A 496 31.78 -26.58 27.65
CA GLU A 496 32.15 -26.23 29.02
C GLU A 496 32.10 -27.43 29.96
N THR A 497 31.02 -28.21 29.90
CA THR A 497 30.85 -29.42 30.71
C THR A 497 31.91 -30.47 30.37
N PHE A 498 32.24 -30.64 29.09
CA PHE A 498 33.28 -31.58 28.65
C PHE A 498 34.65 -31.22 29.21
N PHE A 499 35.10 -29.96 29.03
CA PHE A 499 36.42 -29.51 29.51
C PHE A 499 36.50 -29.43 31.04
N MET A 500 35.40 -29.11 31.74
CA MET A 500 35.38 -29.03 33.20
C MET A 500 35.16 -30.39 33.89
N SER A 501 34.71 -31.43 33.16
CA SER A 501 34.51 -32.77 33.71
C SER A 501 35.79 -33.43 34.24
N GLY A 502 36.95 -33.09 33.66
CA GLY A 502 38.27 -33.58 34.08
C GLY A 502 38.63 -33.15 35.50
N ILE A 503 38.31 -31.90 35.86
CA ILE A 503 38.50 -31.31 37.20
C ILE A 503 37.48 -31.88 38.18
N ASN A 504 36.22 -31.99 37.73
CA ASN A 504 35.13 -32.47 38.58
C ASN A 504 35.31 -33.94 38.99
N ARG A 505 36.08 -34.75 38.25
CA ARG A 505 36.47 -36.11 38.69
C ARG A 505 37.40 -36.11 39.91
N GLN A 506 38.32 -35.15 40.04
CA GLN A 506 39.19 -35.03 41.21
C GLN A 506 38.45 -34.38 42.39
N ALA A 507 37.62 -33.37 42.13
CA ALA A 507 36.72 -32.78 43.12
C ALA A 507 35.72 -33.82 43.66
N ALA A 508 35.09 -34.62 42.79
CA ALA A 508 34.18 -35.70 43.16
C ALA A 508 34.89 -36.82 43.93
N LYS A 509 36.16 -37.15 43.65
CA LYS A 509 36.94 -38.10 44.47
C LYS A 509 37.23 -37.55 45.87
N ARG A 510 37.52 -36.25 45.99
CA ARG A 510 37.77 -35.57 47.27
C ARG A 510 36.49 -35.38 48.08
N ASP A 511 35.37 -35.07 47.42
CA ASP A 511 34.04 -34.99 48.03
C ASP A 511 33.50 -36.38 48.37
N PHE A 512 33.82 -37.41 47.60
CA PHE A 512 33.53 -38.80 47.96
C PHE A 512 34.32 -39.23 49.20
N LEU A 513 35.62 -38.92 49.30
CA LEU A 513 36.42 -39.22 50.50
C LEU A 513 36.01 -38.38 51.71
N SER A 514 35.64 -37.12 51.50
CA SER A 514 35.09 -36.21 52.51
C SER A 514 33.75 -36.71 53.04
N SER A 515 32.81 -37.03 52.15
CA SER A 515 31.50 -37.60 52.49
C SER A 515 31.61 -38.99 53.09
N PHE A 516 32.51 -39.85 52.60
CA PHE A 516 32.82 -41.14 53.20
C PHE A 516 33.39 -41.00 54.60
N LYS A 517 34.34 -40.09 54.82
CA LYS A 517 34.86 -39.75 56.15
C LYS A 517 33.77 -39.19 57.06
N LYS A 518 32.85 -38.37 56.52
CA LYS A 518 31.73 -37.78 57.27
C LYS A 518 30.68 -38.82 57.67
N VAL A 519 30.41 -39.79 56.81
CA VAL A 519 29.49 -40.92 57.06
C VAL A 519 30.11 -41.94 58.02
N VAL A 520 31.42 -42.20 57.92
CA VAL A 520 32.15 -43.10 58.82
C VAL A 520 32.40 -42.47 60.20
N MET A 521 32.51 -41.14 60.29
CA MET A 521 32.72 -40.42 61.55
C MET A 521 31.43 -39.89 62.19
N MET A 522 30.26 -40.25 61.65
CA MET A 522 28.97 -39.96 62.27
C MET A 522 28.67 -41.03 63.33
N PRO A 523 28.42 -40.66 64.61
CA PRO A 523 28.08 -41.62 65.64
C PRO A 523 26.73 -42.30 65.32
N VAL A 524 26.66 -43.62 65.53
CA VAL A 524 25.64 -44.57 65.04
C VAL A 524 24.26 -44.43 65.73
N ASN A 525 23.81 -43.22 66.07
CA ASN A 525 22.48 -43.00 66.67
C ASN A 525 21.79 -41.76 66.06
N ALA A 526 21.41 -41.85 64.77
CA ALA A 526 20.31 -41.07 64.18
C ALA A 526 20.07 -41.51 62.73
N VAL A 527 19.35 -42.61 62.53
CA VAL A 527 18.77 -42.95 61.21
C VAL A 527 17.27 -43.16 61.37
N THR A 528 16.53 -42.07 61.45
CA THR A 528 15.13 -42.02 61.03
C THR A 528 14.85 -40.64 60.45
N SER A 529 14.07 -40.63 59.36
CA SER A 529 13.41 -39.48 58.71
C SER A 529 14.23 -38.59 57.74
N PHE A 530 14.15 -38.93 56.45
CA PHE A 530 13.84 -37.96 55.38
C PHE A 530 12.97 -38.64 54.31
N PRO A 531 11.84 -38.05 53.86
CA PRO A 531 10.91 -38.65 52.90
C PRO A 531 11.21 -38.21 51.46
N LEU A 532 11.17 -39.13 50.50
CA LEU A 532 10.96 -38.84 49.07
C LEU A 532 9.51 -39.20 48.68
N PRO A 533 8.79 -38.34 47.94
CA PRO A 533 7.44 -38.65 47.48
C PRO A 533 7.43 -39.25 46.07
N GLY A 534 6.61 -40.30 45.90
CA GLY A 534 5.90 -40.58 44.65
C GLY A 534 6.50 -41.64 43.72
N ALA A 535 6.07 -42.89 43.87
CA ALA A 535 5.42 -43.69 42.81
C ALA A 535 5.05 -45.09 43.33
N SER A 536 3.88 -45.54 42.91
CA SER A 536 3.06 -46.64 43.38
C SER A 536 3.45 -48.03 42.85
N ARG A 537 3.17 -49.07 43.68
CA ARG A 537 2.53 -50.40 43.41
C ARG A 537 2.62 -50.96 41.98
N GLN A 538 2.86 -52.25 41.69
CA GLN A 538 2.66 -53.54 42.38
C GLN A 538 3.32 -54.63 41.46
N SER A 539 4.09 -55.61 41.97
CA SER A 539 3.66 -57.00 42.31
C SER A 539 3.97 -58.05 41.23
N GLN A 540 4.97 -58.93 41.48
CA GLN A 540 4.84 -60.41 41.68
C GLN A 540 4.80 -61.25 40.36
N LEU A 541 5.42 -62.44 40.16
CA LEU A 541 6.08 -63.47 40.97
C LEU A 541 6.98 -64.36 40.06
N THR A 542 7.88 -65.09 40.73
CA THR A 542 8.93 -66.11 40.43
C THR A 542 8.50 -67.39 39.66
N PRO A 543 9.35 -68.46 39.50
CA PRO A 543 10.73 -68.61 38.99
C PRO A 543 10.88 -69.81 38.00
N SER A 544 12.06 -70.06 37.38
CA SER A 544 12.67 -71.42 37.18
C SER A 544 13.96 -71.39 36.34
N ALA A 545 15.06 -71.80 37.00
CA ALA A 545 16.26 -72.53 36.58
C ALA A 545 16.70 -72.63 35.10
N SER A 546 17.98 -72.29 34.84
CA SER A 546 19.08 -73.24 34.57
C SER A 546 20.43 -72.51 34.41
N ALA A 547 21.48 -73.10 34.97
CA ALA A 547 22.86 -72.62 34.97
C ALA A 547 23.53 -72.74 33.58
N ASP A 548 24.42 -71.81 33.21
CA ASP A 548 25.87 -72.07 33.30
C ASP A 548 26.75 -70.84 32.93
N THR A 549 27.76 -70.65 33.78
CA THR A 549 29.13 -70.10 33.59
C THR A 549 29.47 -68.83 32.75
N SER A 550 30.00 -67.84 33.50
CA SER A 550 31.11 -66.90 33.20
C SER A 550 31.11 -66.04 31.93
N HIS A 551 30.78 -64.75 32.08
CA HIS A 551 31.73 -63.61 32.02
C HIS A 551 30.97 -62.26 32.14
N SER A 552 31.64 -61.28 32.76
CA SER A 552 31.14 -59.97 33.20
C SER A 552 30.55 -59.08 32.09
N PRO A 553 29.35 -58.47 32.27
CA PRO A 553 28.90 -57.37 31.42
C PRO A 553 28.91 -56.01 32.15
N ARG A 554 29.46 -55.00 31.47
CA ARG A 554 29.28 -53.56 31.75
C ARG A 554 27.80 -53.17 31.60
N PRO A 555 27.31 -52.15 32.34
CA PRO A 555 25.94 -51.67 32.19
C PRO A 555 25.77 -50.86 30.89
N ALA A 556 24.78 -51.24 30.10
CA ALA A 556 24.28 -50.50 28.94
C ALA A 556 23.17 -49.52 29.39
N THR A 557 23.28 -48.27 28.97
CA THR A 557 22.20 -47.27 28.92
C THR A 557 21.57 -47.24 27.52
N PRO A 558 20.31 -46.76 27.40
CA PRO A 558 19.40 -47.19 26.33
C PRO A 558 19.60 -46.43 25.01
N VAL A 559 19.35 -47.15 23.91
CA VAL A 559 19.22 -46.62 22.55
C VAL A 559 17.83 -46.03 22.38
N LEU A 560 17.76 -44.74 22.03
CA LEU A 560 16.56 -44.11 21.45
C LEU A 560 16.77 -43.98 19.94
N THR A 561 15.85 -44.59 19.20
CA THR A 561 15.75 -44.55 17.75
C THR A 561 15.21 -43.20 17.29
N SER A 562 15.90 -42.52 16.37
CA SER A 562 15.26 -41.50 15.53
C SER A 562 15.77 -41.65 14.09
N ASN A 563 14.82 -41.93 13.19
CA ASN A 563 14.99 -41.82 11.75
C ASN A 563 14.75 -40.35 11.37
N SER A 564 15.74 -39.70 10.76
CA SER A 564 15.50 -38.64 9.77
C SER A 564 16.73 -38.50 8.86
N PRO A 565 16.59 -38.37 7.53
CA PRO A 565 17.70 -38.34 6.59
C PRO A 565 18.01 -36.91 6.12
N PHE A 566 19.09 -36.30 6.61
CA PHE A 566 19.99 -35.42 5.84
C PHE A 566 21.09 -34.88 6.77
N THR A 567 22.35 -35.06 6.37
CA THR A 567 23.54 -34.49 7.02
C THR A 567 24.15 -33.43 6.11
N PRO A 568 24.80 -32.41 6.69
CA PRO A 568 26.16 -32.13 6.26
C PRO A 568 27.14 -32.13 7.45
N ASN A 569 28.29 -32.77 7.20
CA ASN A 569 29.53 -32.82 7.98
C ASN A 569 29.54 -32.21 9.39
N SER A 570 29.40 -33.07 10.40
CA SER A 570 29.96 -32.77 11.72
C SER A 570 31.48 -32.95 11.69
N SER A 571 32.18 -31.89 12.07
CA SER A 571 33.58 -31.91 12.45
C SER A 571 33.81 -32.97 13.54
N THR A 572 34.91 -33.70 13.35
CA THR A 572 35.50 -34.67 14.26
C THR A 572 35.50 -34.20 15.71
N THR A 573 34.92 -34.98 16.61
CA THR A 573 35.20 -34.90 18.05
C THR A 573 36.72 -35.01 18.26
N PRO A 574 37.37 -34.14 19.04
CA PRO A 574 38.80 -34.25 19.27
C PRO A 574 39.07 -35.53 20.08
N THR A 575 39.95 -36.38 19.56
CA THR A 575 40.52 -37.58 20.20
C THR A 575 41.49 -37.24 21.34
N THR A 576 41.14 -36.25 22.16
CA THR A 576 42.02 -35.69 23.19
C THR A 576 41.46 -36.03 24.57
N GLU A 577 42.26 -36.66 25.42
CA GLU A 577 41.90 -36.92 26.81
C GLU A 577 41.55 -35.59 27.52
N PRO A 578 40.53 -35.57 28.41
CA PRO A 578 40.13 -34.35 29.09
C PRO A 578 41.27 -33.80 29.96
N PRO A 579 41.57 -32.49 29.89
CA PRO A 579 42.69 -31.88 30.62
C PRO A 579 42.55 -32.07 32.14
N GLN A 580 43.66 -32.42 32.79
CA GLN A 580 43.68 -32.79 34.23
C GLN A 580 43.90 -31.59 35.17
N THR A 581 44.26 -30.41 34.66
CA THR A 581 44.54 -29.20 35.46
C THR A 581 43.56 -28.07 35.14
N GLU A 582 43.23 -27.26 36.17
CA GLU A 582 42.24 -26.19 36.05
C GLU A 582 42.61 -25.14 35.00
N LEU A 583 43.90 -24.78 34.92
CA LEU A 583 44.40 -23.83 33.92
C LEU A 583 44.36 -24.40 32.50
N ALA A 584 44.67 -25.69 32.31
CA ALA A 584 44.62 -26.31 30.99
C ALA A 584 43.17 -26.48 30.50
N ALA A 585 42.22 -26.77 31.39
CA ALA A 585 40.80 -26.82 31.04
C ALA A 585 40.25 -25.43 30.67
N LYS A 586 40.64 -24.38 31.40
CA LYS A 586 40.27 -22.99 31.07
C LYS A 586 40.88 -22.54 29.75
N ALA A 587 42.14 -22.87 29.48
CA ALA A 587 42.80 -22.56 28.22
C ALA A 587 42.18 -23.33 27.03
N ALA A 588 41.87 -24.62 27.20
CA ALA A 588 41.22 -25.44 26.16
C ALA A 588 39.77 -25.00 25.87
N LEU A 589 39.06 -24.53 26.89
CA LEU A 589 37.73 -23.95 26.73
C LEU A 589 37.82 -22.62 25.97
N MET A 590 38.85 -21.82 26.25
CA MET A 590 39.10 -20.56 25.57
C MET A 590 39.50 -20.75 24.10
N THR A 591 40.35 -21.73 23.76
CA THR A 591 40.62 -22.10 22.35
C THR A 591 39.36 -22.57 21.64
N SER A 592 38.55 -23.40 22.28
CA SER A 592 37.26 -23.84 21.72
C SER A 592 36.31 -22.65 21.47
N ARG A 593 36.24 -21.67 22.38
CA ARG A 593 35.43 -20.45 22.18
C ARG A 593 35.94 -19.57 21.03
N LEU A 594 37.24 -19.55 20.76
CA LEU A 594 37.86 -18.79 19.66
C LEU A 594 37.60 -19.43 18.29
N GLU A 595 37.58 -20.76 18.25
CA GLU A 595 37.19 -21.52 17.05
C GLU A 595 35.68 -21.36 16.77
N ASN A 596 34.85 -21.37 17.82
CA ASN A 596 33.42 -21.11 17.72
C ASN A 596 33.06 -19.68 17.26
N ILE A 597 34.01 -18.72 17.24
CA ILE A 597 33.75 -17.37 16.71
C ILE A 597 33.24 -17.43 15.27
N LYS A 598 33.76 -18.38 14.47
CA LYS A 598 33.38 -18.58 13.07
C LYS A 598 31.90 -18.96 12.89
N SER A 599 31.27 -19.50 13.92
CA SER A 599 29.90 -20.00 13.90
C SER A 599 28.96 -19.22 14.81
N LEU A 600 29.29 -17.97 15.19
CA LEU A 600 28.43 -17.17 16.07
C LEU A 600 27.14 -16.71 15.38
N PHE A 601 27.20 -16.46 14.07
CA PHE A 601 26.03 -16.30 13.23
C PHE A 601 26.22 -17.05 11.91
N SER A 602 25.13 -17.61 11.39
CA SER A 602 25.13 -18.47 10.21
C SER A 602 24.44 -17.79 9.02
N ILE A 603 25.04 -17.93 7.84
CA ILE A 603 24.43 -17.55 6.56
C ILE A 603 23.21 -18.41 6.21
N GLU A 604 23.15 -19.66 6.67
CA GLU A 604 22.03 -20.57 6.38
C GLU A 604 20.76 -20.09 7.08
N VAL A 605 20.87 -19.68 8.35
CA VAL A 605 19.76 -19.07 9.10
C VAL A 605 19.30 -17.79 8.41
N ALA A 606 20.24 -16.95 7.97
CA ALA A 606 19.92 -15.73 7.23
C ALA A 606 19.17 -16.04 5.93
N LEU A 607 19.62 -17.04 5.15
CA LEU A 607 18.95 -17.51 3.94
C LEU A 607 17.54 -18.04 4.22
N ASN A 608 17.35 -18.83 5.27
CA ASN A 608 16.03 -19.35 5.64
C ASN A 608 15.05 -18.22 5.96
N ILE A 609 15.47 -17.22 6.74
CA ILE A 609 14.63 -16.06 7.08
C ILE A 609 14.33 -15.23 5.83
N VAL A 610 15.31 -15.01 4.95
CA VAL A 610 15.10 -14.34 3.66
C VAL A 610 14.15 -15.12 2.76
N HIS A 611 14.22 -16.45 2.72
CA HIS A 611 13.29 -17.27 1.95
C HIS A 611 11.85 -17.22 2.52
N HIS A 612 11.70 -17.16 3.84
CA HIS A 612 10.41 -16.92 4.47
C HIS A 612 9.85 -15.55 4.09
N ALA A 613 10.67 -14.49 4.17
CA ALA A 613 10.28 -13.14 3.77
C ALA A 613 9.89 -13.09 2.28
N LYS A 614 10.72 -13.67 1.41
CA LYS A 614 10.46 -13.81 -0.03
C LYS A 614 9.09 -14.42 -0.29
N SER A 615 8.83 -15.57 0.32
CA SER A 615 7.57 -16.30 0.12
C SER A 615 6.36 -15.47 0.56
N SER A 616 6.48 -14.71 1.65
CA SER A 616 5.42 -13.81 2.13
C SER A 616 5.22 -12.59 1.22
N ILE A 617 6.31 -11.96 0.76
CA ILE A 617 6.25 -10.82 -0.18
C ILE A 617 5.68 -11.25 -1.52
N GLU A 618 6.07 -12.41 -2.08
CA GLU A 618 5.53 -12.93 -3.34
C GLU A 618 4.02 -13.15 -3.27
N ARG A 619 3.51 -13.67 -2.14
CA ARG A 619 2.07 -13.85 -1.91
C ARG A 619 1.33 -12.51 -1.86
N ILE A 620 1.85 -11.52 -1.14
CA ILE A 620 1.27 -10.18 -1.06
C ILE A 620 1.36 -9.46 -2.42
N ALA A 621 2.43 -9.66 -3.17
CA ALA A 621 2.68 -9.03 -4.46
C ALA A 621 1.61 -9.37 -5.51
N VAL A 622 0.93 -10.51 -5.39
CA VAL A 622 -0.23 -10.87 -6.23
C VAL A 622 -1.33 -9.81 -6.11
N LEU A 623 -1.61 -9.32 -4.89
CA LEU A 623 -2.61 -8.28 -4.65
C LEU A 623 -2.21 -6.96 -5.32
N ALA A 624 -0.93 -6.58 -5.23
CA ALA A 624 -0.41 -5.35 -5.82
C ALA A 624 -0.37 -5.39 -7.36
N ARG A 625 -0.15 -6.58 -7.95
CA ARG A 625 -0.07 -6.76 -9.40
C ARG A 625 -1.43 -6.62 -10.09
N HIS A 626 -2.48 -7.19 -9.49
CA HIS A 626 -3.80 -7.25 -10.11
C HIS A 626 -4.74 -6.13 -9.66
N SER A 627 -4.44 -5.43 -8.56
CA SER A 627 -5.29 -4.36 -8.03
C SER A 627 -4.50 -3.09 -7.73
N SER A 628 -4.82 -2.01 -8.44
CA SER A 628 -4.33 -0.67 -8.11
C SER A 628 -4.87 -0.16 -6.77
N ARG A 629 -6.07 -0.60 -6.39
CA ARG A 629 -6.74 -0.23 -5.13
C ARG A 629 -6.02 -0.81 -3.91
N PHE A 630 -5.53 -2.05 -4.01
CA PHE A 630 -4.82 -2.72 -2.91
C PHE A 630 -3.30 -2.52 -2.95
N LYS A 631 -2.75 -2.07 -4.08
CA LYS A 631 -1.32 -1.77 -4.24
C LYS A 631 -0.70 -0.97 -3.08
N PRO A 632 -1.24 0.17 -2.61
CA PRO A 632 -0.60 0.93 -1.54
C PRO A 632 -0.56 0.17 -0.21
N ALA A 633 -1.64 -0.53 0.14
CA ALA A 633 -1.70 -1.32 1.37
C ALA A 633 -0.75 -2.53 1.32
N ALA A 634 -0.70 -3.22 0.17
CA ALA A 634 0.21 -4.33 -0.08
C ALA A 634 1.69 -3.88 -0.04
N SER A 635 2.02 -2.75 -0.69
CA SER A 635 3.39 -2.22 -0.73
C SER A 635 3.88 -1.83 0.66
N ASN A 636 3.06 -1.09 1.44
CA ASN A 636 3.38 -0.75 2.82
C ASN A 636 3.60 -2.01 3.69
N GLN A 637 2.83 -3.08 3.45
CA GLN A 637 2.99 -4.33 4.19
C GLN A 637 4.27 -5.08 3.81
N CYS A 638 4.62 -5.12 2.52
CA CYS A 638 5.89 -5.69 2.06
C CYS A 638 7.09 -4.92 2.64
N GLU A 639 7.01 -3.59 2.69
CA GLU A 639 8.02 -2.75 3.35
C GLU A 639 8.12 -3.05 4.84
N SER A 640 6.99 -3.21 5.53
CA SER A 640 6.96 -3.60 6.94
C SER A 640 7.61 -4.97 7.18
N ILE A 641 7.32 -5.97 6.34
CA ILE A 641 7.95 -7.30 6.40
C ILE A 641 9.47 -7.20 6.17
N PHE A 642 9.90 -6.38 5.22
CA PHE A 642 11.33 -6.15 4.97
C PHE A 642 12.02 -5.48 6.18
N ILE A 643 11.37 -4.49 6.80
CA ILE A 643 11.89 -3.84 8.02
C ILE A 643 11.99 -4.86 9.17
N SER A 644 10.97 -5.71 9.33
CA SER A 644 10.98 -6.77 10.34
C SER A 644 12.08 -7.80 10.09
N LEU A 645 12.28 -8.21 8.83
CA LEU A 645 13.40 -9.06 8.39
C LEU A 645 14.73 -8.47 8.85
N LEU A 646 14.99 -7.19 8.55
CA LEU A 646 16.24 -6.54 8.93
C LEU A 646 16.39 -6.35 10.43
N THR A 647 15.29 -6.10 11.14
CA THR A 647 15.33 -5.96 12.60
C THR A 647 15.66 -7.30 13.26
N ILE A 648 15.01 -8.39 12.85
CA ILE A 648 15.25 -9.73 13.41
C ILE A 648 16.66 -10.22 13.02
N LEU A 649 17.02 -10.14 11.75
CA LEU A 649 18.33 -10.56 11.25
C LEU A 649 19.47 -9.70 11.82
N GLY A 650 19.28 -8.38 11.86
CA GLY A 650 20.26 -7.42 12.35
C GLY A 650 20.42 -7.46 13.86
N ASP A 651 19.35 -7.18 14.63
CA ASP A 651 19.46 -7.04 16.08
C ASP A 651 19.56 -8.38 16.81
N GLN A 652 18.89 -9.45 16.34
CA GLN A 652 18.84 -10.73 17.09
C GLN A 652 19.88 -11.76 16.63
N HIS A 653 20.33 -11.74 15.37
CA HIS A 653 21.28 -12.73 14.83
C HIS A 653 22.69 -12.18 14.65
N ILE A 654 22.84 -11.12 13.83
CA ILE A 654 24.16 -10.61 13.46
C ILE A 654 24.79 -9.81 14.61
N LYS A 655 24.05 -8.85 15.18
CA LYS A 655 24.55 -8.00 16.26
C LYS A 655 24.88 -8.78 17.52
N THR A 656 24.03 -9.73 17.91
CA THR A 656 24.29 -10.62 19.05
C THR A 656 25.53 -11.48 18.80
N GLY A 657 25.71 -12.00 17.58
CA GLY A 657 26.89 -12.76 17.19
C GLY A 657 28.17 -11.90 17.23
N PHE A 658 28.14 -10.68 16.70
CA PHE A 658 29.28 -9.75 16.79
C PHE A 658 29.56 -9.33 18.23
N ASP A 659 28.56 -9.00 19.04
CA ASP A 659 28.74 -8.62 20.44
C ASP A 659 29.39 -9.76 21.24
N LYS A 660 29.00 -11.02 20.98
CA LYS A 660 29.66 -12.23 21.53
C LYS A 660 31.11 -12.34 21.02
N ALA A 661 31.34 -12.13 19.72
CA ALA A 661 32.69 -12.19 19.13
C ALA A 661 33.65 -11.15 19.73
N VAL A 662 33.19 -9.90 19.89
CA VAL A 662 33.97 -8.82 20.51
C VAL A 662 34.25 -9.12 21.98
N THR A 663 33.29 -9.72 22.68
CA THR A 663 33.50 -10.17 24.07
C THR A 663 34.55 -11.28 24.15
N HIS A 664 34.53 -12.24 23.23
CA HIS A 664 35.53 -13.32 23.16
C HIS A 664 36.92 -12.78 22.81
N LEU A 665 37.02 -11.84 21.86
CA LEU A 665 38.26 -11.13 21.54
C LEU A 665 38.78 -10.33 22.74
N GLY A 666 37.90 -9.69 23.50
CA GLY A 666 38.30 -8.90 24.65
C GLY A 666 38.74 -9.71 25.86
N ALA A 667 38.19 -10.92 26.03
CA ALA A 667 38.64 -11.88 27.02
C ALA A 667 39.94 -12.60 26.60
N TYR A 668 40.38 -12.43 25.36
CA TYR A 668 41.57 -13.10 24.84
C TYR A 668 42.86 -12.60 25.48
N ASN A 669 43.55 -13.50 26.19
CA ASN A 669 44.86 -13.28 26.78
C ASN A 669 45.88 -14.20 26.09
N PRO A 670 46.74 -13.68 25.19
CA PRO A 670 47.75 -14.49 24.48
C PRO A 670 48.78 -15.15 25.43
N ARG A 671 48.82 -14.68 26.69
CA ARG A 671 49.75 -15.10 27.74
C ARG A 671 49.39 -16.46 28.35
N GLU A 672 48.10 -16.72 28.60
CA GLU A 672 47.64 -17.97 29.21
C GLU A 672 47.84 -19.17 28.28
N LEU A 673 47.68 -18.95 26.96
CA LEU A 673 47.95 -19.95 25.92
C LEU A 673 49.44 -20.28 25.78
N ARG A 674 50.32 -19.27 25.83
CA ARG A 674 51.79 -19.47 25.79
C ARG A 674 52.30 -20.30 26.97
N THR A 675 51.68 -20.16 28.15
CA THR A 675 52.07 -20.93 29.34
C THR A 675 51.55 -22.36 29.37
N SER A 676 50.49 -22.67 28.62
CA SER A 676 49.83 -23.98 28.63
C SER A 676 50.30 -24.93 27.52
N HIS A 677 50.85 -24.40 26.41
CA HIS A 677 51.43 -25.18 25.31
C HIS A 677 52.85 -24.69 24.95
N PRO A 678 53.90 -25.15 25.66
CA PRO A 678 55.29 -24.75 25.39
C PRO A 678 55.87 -25.32 24.07
N ASP A 679 55.23 -26.34 23.48
CA ASP A 679 55.76 -27.05 22.29
C ASP A 679 55.38 -26.41 20.94
N GLN A 680 54.50 -25.41 20.90
CA GLN A 680 54.20 -24.64 19.68
C GLN A 680 55.04 -23.35 19.64
N GLU A 681 56.29 -23.49 19.22
CA GLU A 681 57.12 -22.34 18.87
C GLU A 681 56.47 -21.55 17.72
N SER A 682 56.09 -20.29 18.00
CA SER A 682 56.14 -19.12 17.08
C SER A 682 54.85 -18.47 16.53
N THR A 683 53.62 -18.96 16.73
CA THR A 683 52.45 -18.35 16.01
C THR A 683 51.18 -18.05 16.84
N GLY A 684 51.10 -18.48 18.10
CA GLY A 684 49.83 -18.55 18.86
C GLY A 684 49.13 -17.25 19.32
N GLY A 685 49.52 -16.07 18.82
CA GLY A 685 48.97 -14.78 19.28
C GLY A 685 47.85 -14.18 18.42
N VAL A 686 47.55 -14.76 17.24
CA VAL A 686 46.87 -14.03 16.14
C VAL A 686 45.66 -14.76 15.56
N GLU A 687 45.48 -16.03 15.93
CA GLU A 687 44.34 -16.84 15.48
C GLU A 687 42.98 -16.18 15.71
N PRO A 688 42.70 -15.49 16.84
CA PRO A 688 41.40 -14.86 17.10
C PRO A 688 41.02 -13.74 16.13
N LEU A 689 41.99 -12.95 15.67
CA LEU A 689 41.70 -11.81 14.80
C LEU A 689 41.41 -12.29 13.37
N VAL A 690 42.09 -13.35 12.93
CA VAL A 690 41.80 -14.00 11.65
C VAL A 690 40.42 -14.65 11.69
N THR A 691 40.06 -15.35 12.77
CA THR A 691 38.71 -15.93 12.90
C THR A 691 37.61 -14.87 12.97
N PHE A 692 37.88 -13.72 13.59
CA PHE A 692 36.97 -12.57 13.55
C PHE A 692 36.80 -12.01 12.13
N LEU A 693 37.87 -11.86 11.35
CA LEU A 693 37.78 -11.38 9.97
C LEU A 693 37.01 -12.33 9.06
N GLU A 694 37.14 -13.65 9.27
CA GLU A 694 36.29 -14.62 8.59
C GLU A 694 34.80 -14.39 8.92
N LEU A 695 34.48 -14.08 10.18
CA LEU A 695 33.12 -13.72 10.58
C LEU A 695 32.65 -12.40 9.94
N VAL A 696 33.53 -11.40 9.80
CA VAL A 696 33.25 -10.15 9.06
C VAL A 696 32.86 -10.47 7.62
N ASN A 697 33.61 -11.34 6.94
CA ASN A 697 33.30 -11.76 5.56
C ASN A 697 31.93 -12.44 5.46
N VAL A 698 31.50 -13.21 6.46
CA VAL A 698 30.14 -13.78 6.52
C VAL A 698 29.09 -12.66 6.68
N GLY A 699 29.37 -11.64 7.49
CA GLY A 699 28.53 -10.45 7.63
C GLY A 699 28.33 -9.72 6.30
N ASP A 700 29.41 -9.50 5.56
CA ASP A 700 29.38 -8.87 4.23
C ASP A 700 28.56 -9.67 3.22
N LEU A 701 28.69 -11.01 3.23
CA LEU A 701 27.89 -11.90 2.38
C LEU A 701 26.39 -11.77 2.69
N ILE A 702 26.03 -11.68 3.97
CA ILE A 702 24.63 -11.47 4.39
C ILE A 702 24.13 -10.09 3.95
N GLN A 703 24.95 -9.03 4.07
CA GLN A 703 24.60 -7.70 3.57
C GLN A 703 24.37 -7.70 2.05
N GLN A 704 25.25 -8.33 1.28
CA GLN A 704 25.09 -8.47 -0.18
C GLN A 704 23.82 -9.25 -0.54
N MET A 705 23.49 -10.31 0.20
CA MET A 705 22.26 -11.07 0.01
C MET A 705 21.02 -10.20 0.24
N VAL A 706 20.99 -9.42 1.34
CA VAL A 706 19.91 -8.49 1.66
C VAL A 706 19.74 -7.43 0.56
N ASP A 707 20.85 -6.95 -0.01
CA ASP A 707 20.85 -5.97 -1.09
C ASP A 707 20.23 -6.51 -2.37
N VAL A 708 20.63 -7.73 -2.76
CA VAL A 708 20.05 -8.41 -3.92
C VAL A 708 18.57 -8.67 -3.69
N PHE A 709 18.18 -9.12 -2.49
CA PHE A 709 16.79 -9.35 -2.11
C PHE A 709 15.95 -8.07 -2.23
N TYR A 710 16.44 -6.94 -1.70
CA TYR A 710 15.74 -5.65 -1.78
C TYR A 710 15.48 -5.21 -3.24
N VAL A 711 16.50 -5.32 -4.10
CA VAL A 711 16.38 -4.93 -5.50
C VAL A 711 15.46 -5.88 -6.28
N GLN A 712 15.56 -7.19 -6.04
CA GLN A 712 14.77 -8.17 -6.80
C GLN A 712 13.31 -8.23 -6.36
N GLU A 713 13.03 -8.17 -5.06
CA GLU A 713 11.69 -8.47 -4.51
C GLU A 713 10.87 -7.22 -4.18
N LEU A 714 11.50 -6.08 -3.81
CA LEU A 714 10.78 -4.84 -3.55
C LEU A 714 10.77 -3.90 -4.77
N VAL A 715 11.95 -3.67 -5.37
CA VAL A 715 12.09 -2.75 -6.51
C VAL A 715 11.62 -3.41 -7.81
N GLY A 716 12.00 -4.66 -8.07
CA GLY A 716 11.65 -5.41 -9.28
C GLY A 716 10.14 -5.43 -9.60
N PRO A 717 9.25 -5.78 -8.64
CA PRO A 717 7.81 -5.79 -8.85
C PRO A 717 7.16 -4.39 -8.80
N GLY A 718 7.94 -3.33 -8.54
CA GLY A 718 7.45 -1.95 -8.41
C GLY A 718 6.58 -1.73 -7.17
N LEU A 719 6.91 -2.41 -6.07
CA LEU A 719 6.32 -2.19 -4.74
C LEU A 719 6.94 -0.96 -4.06
N THR A 720 8.24 -0.78 -4.26
CA THR A 720 9.03 0.33 -3.72
C THR A 720 9.82 1.00 -4.85
N ASP A 721 9.92 2.33 -4.80
CA ASP A 721 10.80 3.08 -5.68
C ASP A 721 12.23 3.12 -5.12
N ARG A 722 13.22 2.89 -5.97
CA ARG A 722 14.64 2.88 -5.60
C ARG A 722 15.12 4.27 -5.17
N ASP A 723 14.56 5.31 -5.78
CA ASP A 723 15.01 6.68 -5.60
C ASP A 723 14.19 7.42 -4.51
N ASP A 724 13.27 6.72 -3.82
CA ASP A 724 12.51 7.28 -2.70
C ASP A 724 13.33 7.28 -1.40
N PHE A 725 13.97 8.41 -1.12
CA PHE A 725 14.76 8.59 0.10
C PHE A 725 13.91 8.55 1.39
N LEU A 726 12.61 8.83 1.31
CA LEU A 726 11.74 8.88 2.49
C LEU A 726 11.30 7.49 2.94
N ASN A 727 11.44 6.48 2.08
CA ASN A 727 11.00 5.14 2.33
C ASN A 727 11.60 4.55 3.63
N PRO A 728 10.77 4.07 4.57
CA PRO A 728 11.25 3.45 5.80
C PRO A 728 12.11 2.20 5.56
N ALA A 729 11.82 1.41 4.52
CA ALA A 729 12.62 0.23 4.16
C ALA A 729 14.05 0.61 3.74
N GLY A 730 14.20 1.67 2.94
CA GLY A 730 15.51 2.17 2.52
C GLY A 730 16.33 2.75 3.68
N LYS A 731 15.66 3.37 4.67
CA LYS A 731 16.30 3.85 5.90
C LYS A 731 16.76 2.70 6.79
N GLU A 732 15.93 1.68 6.97
CA GLU A 732 16.31 0.52 7.79
C GLU A 732 17.44 -0.28 7.14
N LYS A 733 17.46 -0.41 5.81
CA LYS A 733 18.60 -0.97 5.09
C LYS A 733 19.90 -0.24 5.44
N LYS A 734 19.94 1.10 5.30
CA LYS A 734 21.14 1.89 5.64
C LYS A 734 21.53 1.76 7.12
N ARG A 735 20.54 1.67 8.01
CA ARG A 735 20.76 1.44 9.45
C ARG A 735 21.39 0.07 9.71
N PHE A 736 20.97 -0.96 8.98
CA PHE A 736 21.55 -2.30 9.04
C PHE A 736 23.01 -2.31 8.58
N GLU A 737 23.33 -1.63 7.46
CA GLU A 737 24.70 -1.46 6.97
C GLU A 737 25.57 -0.73 8.01
N GLN A 738 25.08 0.39 8.54
CA GLN A 738 25.79 1.16 9.57
C GLN A 738 26.03 0.32 10.85
N MET A 739 25.06 -0.49 11.27
CA MET A 739 25.19 -1.35 12.43
C MET A 739 26.30 -2.38 12.24
N LEU A 740 26.40 -2.98 11.04
CA LEU A 740 27.48 -3.91 10.70
C LEU A 740 28.84 -3.20 10.79
N ASP A 741 28.99 -2.05 10.12
CA ASP A 741 30.22 -1.26 10.10
C ASP A 741 30.70 -0.88 11.52
N GLU A 742 29.78 -0.43 12.37
CA GLU A 742 30.06 -0.08 13.76
C GLU A 742 30.60 -1.28 14.57
N ARG A 743 30.05 -2.48 14.33
CA ARG A 743 30.48 -3.70 15.02
C ARG A 743 31.80 -4.25 14.51
N VAL A 744 32.03 -4.18 13.20
CA VAL A 744 33.33 -4.51 12.61
C VAL A 744 34.41 -3.59 13.16
N ALA A 745 34.16 -2.28 13.20
CA ALA A 745 35.09 -1.31 13.77
C ALA A 745 35.38 -1.58 15.26
N ALA A 746 34.35 -1.91 16.05
CA ALA A 746 34.51 -2.25 17.47
C ALA A 746 35.39 -3.50 17.67
N GLY A 747 35.17 -4.56 16.89
CA GLY A 747 35.96 -5.78 16.98
C GLY A 747 37.42 -5.61 16.54
N LEU A 748 37.65 -4.88 15.45
CA LEU A 748 39.02 -4.53 15.01
C LEU A 748 39.73 -3.69 16.08
N SER A 749 39.07 -2.67 16.62
CA SER A 749 39.66 -1.84 17.68
C SER A 749 40.03 -2.69 18.90
N LYS A 750 39.17 -3.64 19.29
CA LYS A 750 39.46 -4.52 20.43
C LYS A 750 40.61 -5.47 20.15
N GLY A 751 40.70 -6.00 18.93
CA GLY A 751 41.84 -6.80 18.48
C GLY A 751 43.17 -6.03 18.53
N ILE A 752 43.16 -4.75 18.13
CA ILE A 752 44.34 -3.88 18.25
C ILE A 752 44.68 -3.63 19.72
N ASP A 753 43.72 -3.41 20.60
CA ASP A 753 43.99 -3.20 22.04
C ASP A 753 44.75 -4.38 22.66
N VAL A 754 44.31 -5.60 22.36
CA VAL A 754 45.00 -6.83 22.80
C VAL A 754 46.44 -6.88 22.28
N LEU A 755 46.66 -6.54 21.00
CA LEU A 755 48.00 -6.48 20.42
C LEU A 755 48.87 -5.44 21.14
N MET A 756 48.33 -4.26 21.42
CA MET A 756 49.05 -3.18 22.10
C MET A 756 49.35 -3.51 23.57
N ASP A 757 48.44 -4.19 24.26
CA ASP A 757 48.68 -4.70 25.61
C ASP A 757 49.84 -5.71 25.65
N GLU A 758 49.98 -6.53 24.61
CA GLU A 758 51.12 -7.44 24.47
C GLU A 758 52.42 -6.68 24.15
N VAL A 759 52.38 -5.66 23.28
CA VAL A 759 53.53 -4.78 23.03
C VAL A 759 53.98 -4.10 24.32
N GLU A 760 53.06 -3.54 25.12
CA GLU A 760 53.38 -2.92 26.41
C GLU A 760 54.02 -3.92 27.39
N TRP A 761 53.56 -5.18 27.39
CA TRP A 761 54.11 -6.22 28.23
C TRP A 761 55.50 -6.69 27.79
N VAL A 762 55.73 -6.86 26.49
CA VAL A 762 57.06 -7.16 25.93
C VAL A 762 58.03 -6.03 26.34
N CYS A 763 57.60 -4.77 26.18
CA CYS A 763 58.37 -3.61 26.60
C CYS A 763 58.67 -3.59 28.10
N ALA A 764 57.72 -3.99 28.96
CA ALA A 764 57.90 -3.98 30.41
C ALA A 764 58.76 -5.14 30.94
N THR A 765 58.72 -6.31 30.27
CA THR A 765 59.35 -7.55 30.76
C THR A 765 60.73 -7.78 30.18
N THR A 766 60.95 -7.43 28.91
CA THR A 766 62.19 -7.76 28.19
C THR A 766 63.22 -6.64 28.22
N GLN A 767 62.78 -5.37 28.29
CA GLN A 767 63.70 -4.22 28.33
C GLN A 767 64.16 -3.96 29.75
N GLN A 768 65.46 -4.06 30.00
CA GLN A 768 66.04 -3.80 31.30
C GLN A 768 66.39 -2.32 31.45
N GLY A 769 66.31 -1.78 32.67
CA GLY A 769 66.72 -0.39 32.92
C GLY A 769 68.20 -0.11 32.61
N THR A 770 69.03 -1.16 32.56
CA THR A 770 70.44 -1.12 32.17
C THR A 770 70.64 -0.94 30.66
N ASP A 771 69.63 -1.20 29.82
CA ASP A 771 69.73 -1.06 28.37
C ASP A 771 69.85 0.40 27.94
N PHE A 772 69.07 1.30 28.57
CA PHE A 772 69.12 2.74 28.34
C PHE A 772 69.93 3.50 29.39
N ASN A 773 70.43 2.83 30.42
CA ASN A 773 71.34 3.40 31.42
C ASN A 773 72.43 2.40 31.83
N PRO A 774 73.40 2.11 30.93
CA PRO A 774 74.45 1.12 31.19
C PRO A 774 75.31 1.43 32.43
N GLY A 775 75.40 2.69 32.86
CA GLY A 775 76.20 3.11 34.02
C GLY A 775 75.57 2.85 35.39
N ALA A 776 74.30 2.41 35.47
CA ALA A 776 73.60 2.24 36.75
C ALA A 776 73.71 0.83 37.37
N GLY A 777 74.13 -0.19 36.61
CA GLY A 777 74.07 -1.60 37.02
C GLY A 777 75.39 -2.24 37.44
N THR A 778 76.54 -1.58 37.23
CA THR A 778 77.85 -2.17 37.55
C THR A 778 78.64 -1.23 38.45
N GLY A 779 78.91 -1.67 39.68
CA GLY A 779 79.93 -1.04 40.50
C GLY A 779 81.27 -1.12 39.76
N GLY A 780 81.88 0.04 39.50
CA GLY A 780 83.31 0.22 39.25
C GLY A 780 83.93 -0.31 37.96
N ASP A 781 83.57 -1.50 37.47
CA ASP A 781 84.50 -2.30 36.65
C ASP A 781 84.12 -2.48 35.17
N ALA A 782 83.02 -1.89 34.68
CA ALA A 782 82.63 -1.95 33.26
C ALA A 782 83.27 -0.86 32.38
N ALA A 783 84.11 0.02 32.93
CA ALA A 783 84.81 1.05 32.16
C ALA A 783 85.92 0.50 31.24
N MET A 784 86.21 -0.81 31.28
CA MET A 784 87.34 -1.44 30.57
C MET A 784 86.97 -2.65 29.69
N ALA A 785 85.69 -2.87 29.35
CA ALA A 785 85.29 -3.89 28.37
C ALA A 785 84.68 -3.23 27.12
N GLY A 786 85.55 -2.89 26.16
CA GLY A 786 85.24 -2.16 24.94
C GLY A 786 84.44 -2.93 23.87
N VAL A 787 83.20 -3.31 24.17
CA VAL A 787 82.21 -3.64 23.13
C VAL A 787 80.89 -2.96 23.50
N PHE A 788 80.73 -1.70 23.11
CA PHE A 788 79.40 -1.09 23.04
C PHE A 788 78.68 -1.72 21.85
N ASP A 789 77.69 -2.57 22.10
CA ASP A 789 76.81 -3.09 21.05
C ASP A 789 75.97 -1.94 20.48
N ILE A 790 76.39 -1.43 19.32
CA ILE A 790 75.70 -0.38 18.56
C ILE A 790 74.65 -1.07 17.70
N GLY A 791 73.51 -1.37 18.30
CA GLY A 791 72.40 -2.03 17.63
C GLY A 791 71.07 -1.82 18.38
N PRO A 792 69.93 -2.05 17.70
CA PRO A 792 68.63 -2.01 18.36
C PRO A 792 68.55 -3.10 19.43
N THR A 793 67.88 -2.81 20.53
CA THR A 793 67.64 -3.72 21.65
C THR A 793 66.91 -4.98 21.20
N ARG A 794 67.06 -6.05 21.98
CA ARG A 794 66.30 -7.29 21.75
C ARG A 794 64.79 -7.02 21.81
N THR A 795 64.36 -6.17 22.74
CA THR A 795 62.96 -5.75 22.90
C THR A 795 62.42 -5.09 21.65
N ALA A 796 63.15 -4.13 21.06
CA ALA A 796 62.66 -3.43 19.86
C ALA A 796 62.50 -4.38 18.67
N ARG A 797 63.41 -5.35 18.50
CA ARG A 797 63.28 -6.40 17.49
C ARG A 797 62.08 -7.32 17.74
N GLU A 798 61.81 -7.65 19.00
CA GLU A 798 60.67 -8.50 19.37
C GLU A 798 59.32 -7.79 19.18
N VAL A 799 59.23 -6.50 19.52
CA VAL A 799 58.05 -5.65 19.28
C VAL A 799 57.75 -5.55 17.78
N VAL A 800 58.76 -5.25 16.95
CA VAL A 800 58.54 -5.17 15.49
C VAL A 800 58.11 -6.52 14.94
N ARG A 801 58.76 -7.62 15.33
CA ARG A 801 58.38 -8.97 14.88
C ARG A 801 56.95 -9.33 15.27
N LEU A 802 56.51 -8.97 16.47
CA LEU A 802 55.14 -9.20 16.93
C LEU A 802 54.14 -8.43 16.06
N VAL A 803 54.32 -7.11 15.92
CA VAL A 803 53.39 -6.28 15.16
C VAL A 803 53.41 -6.65 13.67
N GLU A 804 54.58 -6.93 13.10
CA GLU A 804 54.74 -7.38 11.70
C GLU A 804 54.06 -8.73 11.44
N SER A 805 54.16 -9.67 12.38
CA SER A 805 53.47 -10.95 12.30
C SER A 805 51.95 -10.74 12.26
N HIS A 806 51.42 -9.92 13.17
CA HIS A 806 49.98 -9.61 13.20
C HIS A 806 49.53 -8.86 11.96
N THR A 807 50.23 -7.81 11.53
CA THR A 807 49.84 -7.04 10.33
C THR A 807 49.99 -7.81 9.03
N GLY A 808 50.94 -8.75 8.95
CA GLY A 808 51.15 -9.64 7.80
C GLY A 808 50.06 -10.69 7.64
N MET A 809 49.47 -11.18 8.73
CA MET A 809 48.40 -12.19 8.70
C MET A 809 47.06 -11.66 8.16
N LEU A 810 46.82 -10.35 8.22
CA LEU A 810 45.62 -9.75 7.62
C LEU A 810 45.75 -9.55 6.10
N VAL A 811 46.96 -9.67 5.54
CA VAL A 811 47.18 -9.48 4.10
C VAL A 811 46.57 -10.63 3.32
N GLY A 812 45.51 -10.33 2.55
CA GLY A 812 44.82 -11.30 1.69
C GLY A 812 43.49 -11.83 2.24
N SER A 813 43.17 -11.55 3.51
CA SER A 813 41.92 -11.99 4.16
C SER A 813 40.87 -10.87 4.27
N THR A 814 41.20 -9.65 3.84
CA THR A 814 40.40 -8.44 4.07
C THR A 814 40.55 -7.45 2.91
N GLU A 815 39.55 -6.57 2.72
CA GLU A 815 39.59 -5.50 1.73
C GLU A 815 40.74 -4.51 2.02
N LYS A 816 41.34 -3.97 0.96
CA LYS A 816 42.45 -3.01 1.03
C LYS A 816 42.11 -1.75 1.84
N THR A 817 40.90 -1.23 1.70
CA THR A 817 40.44 -0.01 2.38
C THR A 817 40.41 -0.19 3.91
N MET A 818 39.82 -1.30 4.37
CA MET A 818 39.81 -1.68 5.79
C MET A 818 41.22 -1.97 6.32
N LEU A 819 42.07 -2.60 5.51
CA LEU A 819 43.47 -2.87 5.86
C LEU A 819 44.28 -1.57 6.02
N ASP A 820 44.07 -0.57 5.17
CA ASP A 820 44.74 0.73 5.26
C ASP A 820 44.36 1.46 6.57
N VAL A 821 43.07 1.46 6.94
CA VAL A 821 42.60 2.04 8.22
C VAL A 821 43.20 1.28 9.40
N PHE A 822 43.24 -0.05 9.34
CA PHE A 822 43.83 -0.88 10.37
C PHE A 822 45.33 -0.58 10.57
N TYR A 823 46.11 -0.50 9.50
CA TYR A 823 47.54 -0.15 9.58
C TYR A 823 47.79 1.23 10.14
N GLN A 824 46.96 2.20 9.76
CA GLN A 824 47.03 3.55 10.32
C GLN A 824 46.78 3.54 11.83
N GLU A 825 45.73 2.85 12.29
CA GLU A 825 45.38 2.78 13.72
C GLU A 825 46.45 2.03 14.54
N VAL A 826 46.91 0.87 14.05
CA VAL A 826 47.99 0.10 14.68
C VAL A 826 49.25 0.96 14.84
N GLY A 827 49.62 1.74 13.82
CA GLY A 827 50.79 2.61 13.88
C GLY A 827 50.66 3.77 14.88
N LEU A 828 49.48 4.37 14.98
CA LEU A 828 49.20 5.42 15.97
C LEU A 828 49.24 4.88 17.41
N ARG A 829 48.63 3.72 17.67
CA ARG A 829 48.67 3.11 19.01
C ARG A 829 50.06 2.61 19.37
N LEU A 830 50.81 2.06 18.40
CA LEU A 830 52.22 1.69 18.60
C LEU A 830 53.07 2.91 18.98
N PHE A 831 52.89 4.05 18.29
CA PHE A 831 53.54 5.31 18.66
C PHE A 831 53.24 5.70 20.11
N GLY A 832 51.97 5.63 20.53
CA GLY A 832 51.56 5.89 21.92
C GLY A 832 52.20 4.94 22.93
N ALA A 833 52.20 3.64 22.65
CA ALA A 833 52.80 2.61 23.50
C ALA A 833 54.32 2.82 23.66
N ILE A 834 55.01 3.14 22.57
CA ILE A 834 56.45 3.46 22.60
C ILE A 834 56.69 4.73 23.42
N CYS A 835 55.93 5.81 23.21
CA CYS A 835 56.05 7.04 23.99
C CYS A 835 55.89 6.79 25.50
N LYS A 836 54.88 6.00 25.88
CA LYS A 836 54.62 5.57 27.27
C LYS A 836 55.78 4.75 27.83
N HIS A 837 56.35 3.85 27.04
CA HIS A 837 57.50 3.05 27.44
C HIS A 837 58.74 3.93 27.66
N VAL A 838 59.09 4.81 26.71
CA VAL A 838 60.23 5.73 26.82
C VAL A 838 60.09 6.62 28.07
N LYS A 839 58.88 7.14 28.33
CA LYS A 839 58.62 7.91 29.55
C LYS A 839 58.89 7.10 30.82
N ARG A 840 58.75 5.77 30.85
CA ARG A 840 59.02 4.96 32.06
C ARG A 840 60.51 4.69 32.31
N GLN A 841 61.37 4.90 31.33
CA GLN A 841 62.80 4.56 31.43
C GLN A 841 63.64 5.73 31.94
N ARG A 842 64.81 5.43 32.49
CA ARG A 842 65.86 6.42 32.77
C ARG A 842 66.94 6.28 31.71
N ILE A 843 67.27 7.38 31.03
CA ILE A 843 68.10 7.34 29.82
C ILE A 843 69.38 8.15 30.03
N SER A 844 70.54 7.53 29.91
CA SER A 844 71.85 8.20 29.92
C SER A 844 72.29 8.62 28.52
N VAL A 845 73.34 9.43 28.41
CA VAL A 845 73.91 9.85 27.11
C VAL A 845 74.39 8.64 26.30
N ASP A 846 75.07 7.68 26.94
CA ASP A 846 75.52 6.44 26.28
C ASP A 846 74.34 5.54 25.88
N GLY A 847 73.29 5.49 26.72
CA GLY A 847 72.07 4.73 26.42
C GLY A 847 71.18 5.38 25.35
N ALA A 848 71.34 6.68 25.09
CA ALA A 848 70.61 7.40 24.04
C ALA A 848 70.91 6.84 22.65
N ILE A 849 72.14 6.36 22.40
CA ILE A 849 72.55 5.77 21.12
C ILE A 849 71.73 4.50 20.82
N LYS A 850 71.47 3.67 21.84
CA LYS A 850 70.61 2.48 21.71
C LYS A 850 69.14 2.86 21.52
N LEU A 851 68.64 3.85 22.25
CA LEU A 851 67.27 4.35 22.08
C LEU A 851 67.02 4.92 20.66
N ILE A 852 67.98 5.67 20.11
CA ILE A 852 67.91 6.18 18.73
C ILE A 852 67.88 5.01 17.74
N SER A 853 68.67 3.96 17.98
CA SER A 853 68.68 2.75 17.15
C SER A 853 67.33 2.02 17.18
N ASP A 854 66.69 1.91 18.35
CA ASP A 854 65.34 1.35 18.50
C ASP A 854 64.29 2.18 17.74
N ILE A 855 64.32 3.50 17.88
CA ILE A 855 63.36 4.39 17.22
C ILE A 855 63.55 4.39 15.70
N ASN A 856 64.79 4.28 15.21
CA ASN A 856 65.05 4.11 13.78
C ASN A 856 64.51 2.78 13.25
N LEU A 857 64.58 1.70 14.04
CA LEU A 857 63.99 0.41 13.68
C LEU A 857 62.45 0.54 13.59
N TYR A 858 61.80 1.14 14.59
CA TYR A 858 60.35 1.39 14.56
C TYR A 858 59.93 2.27 13.38
N ALA A 859 60.67 3.36 13.11
CA ALA A 859 60.38 4.24 11.98
C ALA A 859 60.54 3.53 10.62
N SER A 860 61.51 2.64 10.49
CA SER A 860 61.72 1.85 9.26
C SER A 860 60.60 0.84 9.05
N PHE A 861 60.13 0.19 10.12
CA PHE A 861 58.96 -0.69 10.08
C PHE A 861 57.69 0.08 9.66
N ILE A 862 57.42 1.23 10.28
CA ILE A 862 56.22 2.02 9.93
C ILE A 862 56.28 2.54 8.48
N ALA A 863 57.47 2.88 7.99
CA ALA A 863 57.66 3.22 6.58
C ALA A 863 57.35 2.05 5.64
N SER A 864 57.59 0.79 6.05
CA SER A 864 57.27 -0.40 5.26
C SER A 864 55.76 -0.63 5.08
N LEU A 865 54.94 -0.19 6.06
CA LEU A 865 53.47 -0.22 5.98
C LEU A 865 52.87 0.76 4.95
N LYS A 866 53.69 1.66 4.39
CA LYS A 866 53.32 2.65 3.34
C LYS A 866 52.19 3.63 3.73
N GLN A 867 51.96 3.85 5.02
CA GLN A 867 50.94 4.79 5.50
C GLN A 867 51.51 6.21 5.67
N LYS A 868 51.18 7.11 4.74
CA LYS A 868 51.66 8.51 4.73
C LYS A 868 51.36 9.30 6.02
N PRO A 869 50.16 9.16 6.65
CA PRO A 869 49.84 9.93 7.86
C PRO A 869 50.71 9.61 9.08
N LEU A 870 51.35 8.43 9.11
CA LEU A 870 52.18 8.00 10.26
C LEU A 870 53.62 8.54 10.22
N VAL A 871 54.13 8.87 9.04
CA VAL A 871 55.53 9.28 8.84
C VAL A 871 55.91 10.49 9.72
N PRO A 872 55.08 11.55 9.85
CA PRO A 872 55.37 12.67 10.74
C PRO A 872 55.59 12.25 12.19
N TYR A 873 54.77 11.35 12.74
CA TYR A 873 54.83 10.89 14.15
C TYR A 873 56.18 10.23 14.47
N PHE A 874 56.60 9.27 13.64
CA PHE A 874 57.88 8.59 13.84
C PHE A 874 59.08 9.47 13.45
N THR A 875 58.90 10.49 12.62
CA THR A 875 59.95 11.52 12.41
C THR A 875 60.11 12.39 13.65
N ALA A 876 59.01 12.87 14.25
CA ALA A 876 59.04 13.66 15.46
C ALA A 876 59.64 12.87 16.64
N LEU A 877 59.32 11.57 16.75
CA LEU A 877 59.93 10.69 17.75
C LEU A 877 61.45 10.51 17.56
N ARG A 878 61.94 10.50 16.30
CA ARG A 878 63.37 10.49 15.98
C ARG A 878 64.07 11.80 16.33
N GLU A 879 63.41 12.94 16.14
CA GLU A 879 63.94 14.23 16.60
C GLU A 879 63.91 14.35 18.12
N LEU A 880 62.86 13.82 18.76
CA LEU A 880 62.71 13.78 20.21
C LEU A 880 63.82 12.96 20.87
N SER A 881 64.20 11.81 20.32
CA SER A 881 65.24 10.97 20.93
C SER A 881 66.63 11.61 20.95
N GLN A 882 66.88 12.61 20.09
CA GLN A 882 68.13 13.36 20.08
C GLN A 882 68.30 14.23 21.34
N ILE A 883 67.23 14.55 22.07
CA ILE A 883 67.35 15.31 23.33
C ILE A 883 68.19 14.58 24.36
N TYR A 884 68.26 13.25 24.31
CA TYR A 884 69.04 12.43 25.26
C TYR A 884 70.54 12.37 24.91
N LEU A 885 70.92 12.73 23.68
CA LEU A 885 72.32 12.73 23.23
C LEU A 885 73.09 14.00 23.66
N VAL A 886 72.37 15.08 24.00
CA VAL A 886 73.01 16.32 24.46
C VAL A 886 73.67 16.05 25.81
N ASP A 887 75.00 16.03 25.83
CA ASP A 887 75.78 15.84 27.07
C ASP A 887 75.85 17.15 27.87
N CYS A 888 75.26 17.13 29.05
CA CYS A 888 75.27 18.23 30.01
C CYS A 888 76.17 17.92 31.23
N THR A 889 76.90 16.79 31.22
CA THR A 889 77.77 16.40 32.32
C THR A 889 78.94 17.37 32.47
N PRO A 890 79.32 17.72 33.71
CA PRO A 890 80.48 18.58 33.96
C PRO A 890 81.77 17.80 33.65
N ASN A 891 82.45 18.16 32.56
CA ASN A 891 83.81 17.68 32.33
C ASN A 891 84.71 18.11 33.51
N MET A 892 85.38 17.14 34.15
CA MET A 892 86.30 17.35 35.29
C MET A 892 87.40 18.39 35.00
N ASN A 893 87.69 18.66 33.73
CA ASN A 893 88.70 19.64 33.29
C ASN A 893 88.12 21.03 32.90
N ALA A 894 86.81 21.28 33.07
CA ALA A 894 86.16 22.53 32.69
C ALA A 894 85.78 23.38 33.91
N THR A 895 86.67 24.29 34.30
CA THR A 895 86.59 25.18 35.47
C THR A 895 85.50 26.26 35.41
N SER A 896 84.45 26.12 34.60
CA SER A 896 83.49 27.20 34.36
C SER A 896 82.05 26.75 34.40
N LYS A 897 81.34 27.19 35.44
CA LYS A 897 79.87 27.17 35.59
C LYS A 897 79.17 27.75 34.34
N SER A 898 79.84 28.61 33.57
CA SER A 898 79.33 29.21 32.32
C SER A 898 79.14 28.20 31.18
N LYS A 899 80.04 27.20 31.04
CA LYS A 899 79.97 26.23 29.93
C LYS A 899 78.85 25.20 30.10
N ARG A 900 78.53 24.84 31.36
CA ARG A 900 77.36 24.00 31.71
C ARG A 900 76.05 24.73 31.38
N ASN A 901 75.97 26.01 31.73
CA ASN A 901 74.82 26.86 31.41
C ASN A 901 74.58 26.98 29.90
N ALA A 902 75.64 26.96 29.06
CA ALA A 902 75.49 27.02 27.60
C ALA A 902 74.81 25.77 27.03
N ARG A 903 75.23 24.56 27.45
CA ARG A 903 74.63 23.28 26.98
C ARG A 903 73.22 23.05 27.53
N ALA A 904 72.95 23.44 28.78
CA ALA A 904 71.61 23.43 29.35
C ALA A 904 70.67 24.41 28.60
N LYS A 905 71.20 25.56 28.16
CA LYS A 905 70.46 26.53 27.35
C LYS A 905 70.20 26.01 25.93
N GLU A 906 71.16 25.30 25.32
CA GLU A 906 70.94 24.58 24.04
C GLU A 906 69.81 23.54 24.18
N LEU A 907 69.81 22.76 25.26
CA LEU A 907 68.73 21.82 25.54
C LEU A 907 67.38 22.54 25.71
N ALA A 908 67.34 23.66 26.43
CA ALA A 908 66.11 24.46 26.56
C ALA A 908 65.61 25.01 25.21
N THR A 909 66.51 25.44 24.31
CA THR A 909 66.12 25.88 22.96
C THR A 909 65.58 24.74 22.10
N ILE A 910 66.13 23.54 22.24
CA ILE A 910 65.65 22.35 21.53
C ILE A 910 64.26 21.95 22.03
N ILE A 911 64.01 22.02 23.35
CA ILE A 911 62.70 21.72 23.94
C ILE A 911 61.64 22.74 23.51
N ALA A 912 62.02 24.03 23.38
CA ALA A 912 61.11 25.10 22.98
C ALA A 912 60.78 25.12 21.46
N ASP A 913 61.52 24.37 20.64
CA ASP A 913 61.36 24.34 19.18
C ASP A 913 60.23 23.39 18.75
N ASN A 914 59.01 23.94 18.63
CA ASN A 914 57.83 23.18 18.24
C ASN A 914 57.83 22.79 16.74
N GLU A 915 58.48 23.58 15.87
CA GLU A 915 58.57 23.28 14.44
C GLU A 915 59.39 22.01 14.19
N ARG A 916 60.44 21.80 14.98
CA ARG A 916 61.27 20.58 14.93
C ARG A 916 60.48 19.30 15.14
N TYR A 917 59.43 19.33 15.96
CA TYR A 917 58.58 18.18 16.26
C TYR A 917 57.34 18.09 15.35
N LYS A 918 57.29 18.86 14.25
CA LYS A 918 56.18 18.89 13.27
C LYS A 918 54.81 19.18 13.90
N GLY A 919 54.77 19.87 15.05
CA GLY A 919 53.55 20.15 15.80
C GLY A 919 52.92 18.93 16.49
N ILE A 920 53.64 17.80 16.59
CA ILE A 920 53.13 16.56 17.20
C ILE A 920 53.33 16.57 18.72
N PHE A 921 54.45 17.12 19.18
CA PHE A 921 54.74 17.29 20.61
C PHE A 921 54.77 18.78 20.96
N GLY A 922 54.05 19.16 22.01
CA GLY A 922 54.18 20.49 22.61
C GLY A 922 55.45 20.59 23.47
N ALA A 923 55.93 21.81 23.73
CA ALA A 923 57.14 22.04 24.54
C ALA A 923 57.05 21.40 25.93
N GLU A 924 55.87 21.41 26.56
CA GLU A 924 55.61 20.76 27.85
C GLU A 924 55.70 19.23 27.77
N GLU A 925 55.21 18.63 26.68
CA GLU A 925 55.31 17.17 26.49
C GLU A 925 56.76 16.75 26.27
N VAL A 926 57.51 17.53 25.47
CA VAL A 926 58.96 17.32 25.25
C VAL A 926 59.73 17.46 26.56
N LEU A 927 59.33 18.39 27.44
CA LEU A 927 59.88 18.53 28.79
C LEU A 927 59.66 17.26 29.62
N GLU A 928 58.45 16.66 29.61
CA GLU A 928 58.20 15.38 30.31
C GLU A 928 59.13 14.24 29.84
N PHE A 929 59.51 14.23 28.57
CA PHE A 929 60.53 13.30 28.07
C PHE A 929 61.93 13.68 28.57
N ALA A 930 62.29 14.96 28.55
CA ALA A 930 63.57 15.45 29.06
C ALA A 930 63.77 15.15 30.57
N GLU A 931 62.68 15.14 31.37
CA GLU A 931 62.71 14.74 32.79
C GLU A 931 63.23 13.32 33.02
N ARG A 932 63.20 12.47 31.98
CA ARG A 932 63.64 11.07 32.04
C ARG A 932 65.14 10.89 31.82
N ARG A 933 65.87 11.95 31.51
CA ARG A 933 67.32 11.94 31.44
C ARG A 933 67.94 11.52 32.78
N ALA A 934 69.01 10.74 32.75
CA ALA A 934 69.72 10.27 33.94
C ALA A 934 70.35 11.42 34.74
N ASP A 935 70.78 12.49 34.07
CA ASP A 935 71.38 13.69 34.66
C ASP A 935 70.35 14.80 34.98
N TRP A 936 69.04 14.56 34.79
CA TRP A 936 68.00 15.61 34.85
C TRP A 936 68.09 16.48 36.10
N TYR A 937 68.21 15.88 37.30
CA TYR A 937 68.28 16.62 38.56
C TYR A 937 69.45 17.62 38.62
N ALA A 938 70.55 17.37 37.88
CA ALA A 938 71.69 18.27 37.82
C ALA A 938 71.50 19.44 36.83
N VAL A 939 70.67 19.27 35.80
CA VAL A 939 70.48 20.25 34.72
C VAL A 939 69.13 20.97 34.80
N ARG A 940 68.18 20.45 35.59
CA ARG A 940 66.79 20.93 35.71
C ARG A 940 66.70 22.44 35.91
N ALA A 941 67.39 22.99 36.89
CA ALA A 941 67.32 24.41 37.23
C ALA A 941 67.82 25.31 36.09
N ASP A 942 68.84 24.88 35.35
CA ASP A 942 69.41 25.64 34.23
C ASP A 942 68.52 25.55 32.98
N VAL A 943 67.87 24.40 32.74
CA VAL A 943 66.93 24.19 31.64
C VAL A 943 65.61 24.93 31.88
N GLU A 944 65.00 24.80 33.07
CA GLU A 944 63.76 25.52 33.43
C GLU A 944 63.97 27.04 33.39
N LYS A 945 65.14 27.51 33.81
CA LYS A 945 65.52 28.93 33.68
C LYS A 945 65.63 29.38 32.22
N GLY A 946 66.15 28.52 31.34
CA GLY A 946 66.22 28.78 29.90
C GLY A 946 64.86 28.74 29.20
N LEU A 947 63.94 27.90 29.67
CA LEU A 947 62.61 27.69 29.08
C LEU A 947 61.58 28.73 29.52
N TYR A 948 61.51 29.03 30.83
CA TYR A 948 60.52 29.94 31.41
C TYR A 948 61.05 31.34 31.74
N GLY A 949 62.36 31.57 31.56
CA GLY A 949 62.96 32.87 31.86
C GLY A 949 62.94 33.26 33.34
N MET A 950 62.79 32.29 34.26
CA MET A 950 62.84 32.50 35.71
C MET A 950 64.25 32.85 36.18
N GLY A 951 64.62 34.10 35.91
CA GLY A 951 65.90 34.72 36.20
C GLY A 951 65.94 36.22 35.90
N CYS A 952 64.77 36.86 35.70
CA CYS A 952 64.67 38.32 35.75
C CYS A 952 64.76 38.76 37.22
N VAL A 953 65.99 38.96 37.71
CA VAL A 953 66.20 39.89 38.83
C VAL A 953 65.94 41.27 38.23
N MET A 954 64.91 41.99 38.69
CA MET A 954 64.80 43.42 38.39
C MET A 954 66.12 44.08 38.82
N MET A 955 66.73 44.83 37.89
CA MET A 955 67.95 45.61 38.15
C MET A 955 67.81 46.51 39.38
#